data_AF-A0A9R0YFR7-F1
#
_entry.id   AF-A0A9R0YFR7-F1
#
_cell.length_a   1.000
_cell.length_b   1.000
_cell.length_c   1.000
_cell.angle_alpha   90.00
_cell.angle_beta   90.00
_cell.angle_gamma   90.00
#
_symmetry.space_group_name_H-M   'P 1'
#
loop_
_entity.id
_entity.type
_entity.pdbx_description
1 polymer ?
#
loop_
_entity_poly.entity_id
_entity_poly.type
_entity_poly.pdbx_seq_one_letter_code
_entity_poly.pdbx_strand_id
1 'polypeptide(L)'
;MSQDKSREFLHSGNDKDKFKFFFKATLLQRLKELLEAIRDQMHTADSDVQELEKSIKPVMRKLDELREKIKNMEHIEEIAHDIDNLKKKLAWSWVYEVDQQIEEQTVKLQKLKGRAPACQERIDRNTVVIDKLKKELIEKEENLRSLVGKTREENNMKKSMENNIAEAVKREIELEAEHERGAHMLQRKNGRLNQLQAQLRDFQMQHMQSTQAEASQMEKDMQNIQQQIDHLQSNVTRLREDENEFTAELSGIVKSINDISKEIAENDRRTKQIKSNIADLQRQQSNTVTAFGGQRVLKLLESIETNHKKFESPPIGPIGAHLQLASESWSVAVDRACGGLLDAFIVTCYKDLHVLRECASKVNFNNLRIIVYDFTRPRLIIPDGSLPTTEHPTVLSVIQSENHTVLNVLVDQGHAERQVLVKDYEVGKSLAFDDRMRNIKEVYTSDGDKISLGEKIAELKNEAEGIQRTVVEKNGQKSKLVKDRCDLEQKIADSKRKREPEEYCLEKKILELDDAKRAFAESNRYGAVDNTELEEDIKKEKNIIVERELLLNKINTKLAAASREVNDRREAYKTFMDSVNEETGDRISANDELELVKHKLDAAEQEKAHYEGLMTTKVLPAIKMAEAEYADLQQLRQDNFKKASTICPESDMEALNNVAGSTPEQLSAKLNRLKQRFDQESRRTC
;
A
#
# COMPACT_ATOMS: atom_id res chain seq x y z
N MET A 1 -125.90 85.78 52.63
CA MET A 1 -126.37 86.78 53.61
C MET A 1 -127.85 86.52 53.84
N SER A 2 -128.30 86.24 55.08
CA SER A 2 -129.73 86.13 55.40
C SER A 2 -130.28 87.51 55.78
N GLN A 3 -131.59 87.70 55.58
CA GLN A 3 -132.30 88.98 55.75
C GLN A 3 -132.09 89.63 57.13
N ASP A 4 -131.93 88.81 58.18
CA ASP A 4 -131.69 89.30 59.54
C ASP A 4 -130.32 89.99 59.71
N LYS A 5 -129.28 89.50 59.03
CA LYS A 5 -127.93 90.10 59.10
C LYS A 5 -127.81 91.43 58.37
N SER A 6 -128.67 91.67 57.38
CA SER A 6 -128.79 92.97 56.72
C SER A 6 -129.49 94.01 57.61
N ARG A 7 -130.34 93.58 58.54
CA ARG A 7 -131.06 94.44 59.49
C ARG A 7 -130.17 94.91 60.64
N GLU A 8 -129.28 94.05 61.15
CA GLU A 8 -128.24 94.43 62.14
C GLU A 8 -127.21 95.44 61.56
N PHE A 9 -126.91 95.35 60.27
CA PHE A 9 -125.97 96.27 59.59
C PHE A 9 -126.46 97.73 59.58
N LEU A 10 -127.77 97.96 59.49
CA LEU A 10 -128.35 99.31 59.45
C LEU A 10 -128.50 99.95 60.84
N HIS A 11 -128.51 99.15 61.92
CA HIS A 11 -128.75 99.63 63.29
C HIS A 11 -127.50 99.65 64.19
N SER A 12 -126.36 99.14 63.73
CA SER A 12 -125.08 99.21 64.44
C SER A 12 -124.33 100.51 64.08
N GLY A 13 -124.30 101.47 65.02
CA GLY A 13 -123.75 102.80 64.81
C GLY A 13 -122.21 102.93 64.89
N ASN A 14 -121.44 101.85 64.74
CA ASN A 14 -119.97 101.88 64.90
C ASN A 14 -119.23 101.32 63.66
N ASP A 15 -118.23 102.06 63.17
CA ASP A 15 -117.56 101.78 61.88
C ASP A 15 -116.75 100.47 61.87
N LYS A 16 -116.22 100.05 63.02
CA LYS A 16 -115.48 98.78 63.15
C LYS A 16 -116.37 97.57 62.91
N ASP A 17 -117.63 97.65 63.32
CA ASP A 17 -118.61 96.58 63.13
C ASP A 17 -119.06 96.50 61.67
N LYS A 18 -119.24 97.65 60.99
CA LYS A 18 -119.50 97.71 59.55
C LYS A 18 -118.37 97.07 58.72
N PHE A 19 -117.10 97.31 59.06
CA PHE A 19 -115.96 96.65 58.41
C PHE A 19 -115.97 95.13 58.66
N LYS A 20 -116.24 94.69 59.90
CA LYS A 20 -116.33 93.25 60.23
C LYS A 20 -117.44 92.56 59.45
N PHE A 21 -118.61 93.20 59.35
CA PHE A 21 -119.71 92.69 58.54
C PHE A 21 -119.38 92.68 57.06
N PHE A 22 -118.77 93.74 56.51
CA PHE A 22 -118.32 93.76 55.12
C PHE A 22 -117.30 92.66 54.85
N PHE A 23 -116.26 92.53 55.68
CA PHE A 23 -115.20 91.51 55.56
C PHE A 23 -115.75 90.07 55.63
N LYS A 24 -116.84 89.87 56.38
CA LYS A 24 -117.53 88.58 56.45
C LYS A 24 -118.52 88.37 55.29
N ALA A 25 -119.23 89.43 54.86
CA ALA A 25 -120.22 89.40 53.79
C ALA A 25 -119.59 89.28 52.40
N THR A 26 -118.42 89.90 52.16
CA THR A 26 -117.61 89.73 50.95
C THR A 26 -116.82 88.43 50.94
N LEU A 27 -117.01 87.56 51.94
CA LEU A 27 -116.34 86.27 52.08
C LEU A 27 -114.81 86.37 52.20
N LEU A 28 -114.22 87.56 52.34
CA LEU A 28 -112.78 87.77 52.54
C LEU A 28 -112.28 87.05 53.78
N GLN A 29 -113.08 86.99 54.84
CA GLN A 29 -112.77 86.18 56.03
C GLN A 29 -112.60 84.70 55.69
N ARG A 30 -113.55 84.12 54.93
CA ARG A 30 -113.53 82.71 54.53
C ARG A 30 -112.35 82.41 53.59
N LEU A 31 -111.99 83.37 52.73
CA LEU A 31 -110.86 83.24 51.81
C LEU A 31 -109.52 83.26 52.56
N LYS A 32 -109.39 84.10 53.60
CA LYS A 32 -108.24 84.09 54.50
C LYS A 32 -108.11 82.76 55.27
N GLU A 33 -109.19 82.29 55.88
CA GLU A 33 -109.22 81.01 56.60
C GLU A 33 -108.88 79.82 55.68
N LEU A 34 -109.37 79.82 54.43
CA LEU A 34 -109.00 78.81 53.42
C LEU A 34 -107.53 78.89 53.00
N LEU A 35 -106.98 80.09 52.80
CA LEU A 35 -105.57 80.27 52.44
C LEU A 35 -104.63 79.85 53.59
N GLU A 36 -105.01 80.13 54.84
CA GLU A 36 -104.28 79.67 56.02
C GLU A 36 -104.36 78.14 56.13
N ALA A 37 -105.54 77.54 55.97
CA ALA A 37 -105.70 76.09 55.97
C ALA A 37 -104.92 75.40 54.83
N ILE A 38 -104.90 75.97 53.61
CA ILE A 38 -104.10 75.46 52.50
C ILE A 38 -102.60 75.59 52.81
N ARG A 39 -102.16 76.70 53.40
CA ARG A 39 -100.75 76.89 53.79
C ARG A 39 -100.33 75.87 54.85
N ASP A 40 -101.17 75.64 55.85
CA ASP A 40 -100.92 74.64 56.88
C ASP A 40 -100.90 73.23 56.27
N GLN A 41 -101.84 72.90 55.38
CA GLN A 41 -101.82 71.64 54.62
C GLN A 41 -100.57 71.50 53.75
N MET A 42 -100.10 72.56 53.11
CA MET A 42 -98.85 72.55 52.34
C MET A 42 -97.65 72.31 53.25
N HIS A 43 -97.56 72.96 54.40
CA HIS A 43 -96.49 72.71 55.37
C HIS A 43 -96.52 71.29 55.93
N THR A 44 -97.72 70.73 56.21
CA THR A 44 -97.86 69.32 56.60
C THR A 44 -97.40 68.40 55.49
N ALA A 45 -97.86 68.60 54.25
CA ALA A 45 -97.45 67.79 53.11
C ALA A 45 -95.93 67.86 52.83
N ASP A 46 -95.32 69.04 52.96
CA ASP A 46 -93.88 69.23 52.75
C ASP A 46 -93.05 68.56 53.88
N SER A 47 -93.56 68.61 55.12
CA SER A 47 -93.00 67.86 56.25
C SER A 47 -93.09 66.35 56.02
N ASP A 48 -94.25 65.86 55.55
CA ASP A 48 -94.47 64.44 55.23
C ASP A 48 -93.52 63.98 54.11
N VAL A 49 -93.33 64.80 53.06
CA VAL A 49 -92.38 64.53 51.97
C VAL A 49 -90.95 64.43 52.50
N GLN A 50 -90.51 65.34 53.36
CA GLN A 50 -89.16 65.29 53.94
C GLN A 50 -88.96 64.07 54.84
N GLU A 51 -89.98 63.66 55.59
CA GLU A 51 -89.94 62.45 56.41
C GLU A 51 -89.90 61.17 55.54
N LEU A 52 -90.71 61.12 54.47
CA LEU A 52 -90.68 60.06 53.47
C LEU A 52 -89.31 59.99 52.78
N GLU A 53 -88.72 61.10 52.34
CA GLU A 53 -87.37 61.14 51.77
C GLU A 53 -86.30 60.64 52.76
N LYS A 54 -86.38 61.04 54.05
CA LYS A 54 -85.48 60.56 55.09
C LYS A 54 -85.61 59.04 55.31
N SER A 55 -86.83 58.49 55.22
CA SER A 55 -87.07 57.05 55.35
C SER A 55 -86.66 56.24 54.11
N ILE A 56 -86.71 56.82 52.90
CA ILE A 56 -86.30 56.15 51.65
C ILE A 56 -84.77 56.06 51.50
N LYS A 57 -84.01 57.08 51.91
CA LYS A 57 -82.53 57.10 51.81
C LYS A 57 -81.83 55.83 52.36
N PRO A 58 -82.15 55.32 53.57
CA PRO A 58 -81.54 54.08 54.06
C PRO A 58 -81.95 52.84 53.25
N VAL A 59 -83.17 52.82 52.69
CA VAL A 59 -83.64 51.73 51.82
C VAL A 59 -82.87 51.73 50.49
N MET A 60 -82.61 52.90 49.89
CA MET A 60 -81.78 53.02 48.68
C MET A 60 -80.34 52.56 48.92
N ARG A 61 -79.70 52.97 50.02
CA ARG A 61 -78.35 52.50 50.38
C ARG A 61 -78.30 50.98 50.53
N LYS A 62 -79.30 50.40 51.20
CA LYS A 62 -79.41 48.95 51.35
C LYS A 62 -79.61 48.23 50.01
N LEU A 63 -80.32 48.85 49.07
CA LEU A 63 -80.52 48.32 47.72
C LEU A 63 -79.22 48.37 46.90
N ASP A 64 -78.44 49.45 47.00
CA ASP A 64 -77.12 49.55 46.35
C ASP A 64 -76.12 48.53 46.93
N GLU A 65 -76.08 48.38 48.26
CA GLU A 65 -75.28 47.32 48.93
C GLU A 65 -75.69 45.91 48.48
N LEU A 66 -76.99 45.63 48.34
CA LEU A 66 -77.48 44.35 47.86
C LEU A 66 -77.12 44.12 46.38
N ARG A 67 -77.15 45.16 45.54
CA ARG A 67 -76.72 45.08 44.14
C ARG A 67 -75.23 44.75 44.01
N GLU A 68 -74.37 45.40 44.81
CA GLU A 68 -72.94 45.06 44.85
C GLU A 68 -72.70 43.62 45.34
N LYS A 69 -73.44 43.17 46.35
CA LYS A 69 -73.37 41.78 46.81
C LYS A 69 -73.80 40.77 45.75
N ILE A 70 -74.86 41.05 44.99
CA ILE A 70 -75.31 40.20 43.88
C ILE A 70 -74.22 40.13 42.82
N LYS A 71 -73.65 41.28 42.41
CA LYS A 71 -72.56 41.32 41.42
C LYS A 71 -71.32 40.56 41.87
N ASN A 72 -70.95 40.64 43.15
CA ASN A 72 -69.84 39.87 43.70
C ASN A 72 -70.15 38.36 43.75
N MET A 73 -71.39 37.98 44.06
CA MET A 73 -71.83 36.58 44.01
C MET A 73 -71.79 36.02 42.59
N GLU A 74 -72.27 36.77 41.60
CA GLU A 74 -72.18 36.41 40.17
C GLU A 74 -70.71 36.19 39.76
N HIS A 75 -69.79 37.05 40.21
CA HIS A 75 -68.37 36.87 39.92
C HIS A 75 -67.75 35.64 40.62
N ILE A 76 -68.17 35.34 41.86
CA ILE A 76 -67.75 34.12 42.57
C ILE A 76 -68.26 32.87 41.84
N GLU A 77 -69.49 32.89 41.33
CA GLU A 77 -70.07 31.81 40.54
C GLU A 77 -69.31 31.62 39.20
N GLU A 78 -68.93 32.69 38.52
CA GLU A 78 -68.06 32.64 37.33
C GLU A 78 -66.71 31.98 37.65
N ILE A 79 -66.06 32.39 38.74
CA ILE A 79 -64.78 31.81 39.16
C ILE A 79 -64.96 30.32 39.55
N ALA A 80 -66.05 29.96 40.22
CA ALA A 80 -66.35 28.56 40.53
C ALA A 80 -66.54 27.71 39.26
N HIS A 81 -67.24 28.26 38.27
CA HIS A 81 -67.42 27.63 36.97
C HIS A 81 -66.08 27.45 36.24
N ASP A 82 -65.21 28.46 36.27
CA ASP A 82 -63.86 28.39 35.70
C ASP A 82 -62.97 27.36 36.42
N ILE A 83 -63.08 27.22 37.75
CA ILE A 83 -62.40 26.17 38.52
C ILE A 83 -62.85 24.78 38.04
N ASP A 84 -64.16 24.56 37.86
CA ASP A 84 -64.69 23.28 37.41
C ASP A 84 -64.22 22.95 35.99
N ASN A 85 -64.32 23.91 35.07
CA ASN A 85 -63.81 23.78 33.71
C ASN A 85 -62.31 23.47 33.68
N LEU A 86 -61.50 24.14 34.52
CA LEU A 86 -60.06 23.86 34.62
C LEU A 86 -59.75 22.50 35.23
N LYS A 87 -60.55 22.00 36.18
CA LYS A 87 -60.40 20.63 36.70
C LYS A 87 -60.65 19.59 35.62
N LYS A 88 -61.70 19.78 34.81
CA LYS A 88 -62.01 18.93 33.65
C LYS A 88 -60.88 18.94 32.63
N LYS A 89 -60.40 20.14 32.26
CA LYS A 89 -59.25 20.32 31.35
C LYS A 89 -57.97 19.67 31.87
N LEU A 90 -57.68 19.82 33.17
CA LEU A 90 -56.51 19.21 33.80
C LEU A 90 -56.58 17.68 33.84
N ALA A 91 -57.76 17.11 34.10
CA ALA A 91 -57.93 15.66 34.13
C ALA A 91 -57.62 15.03 32.77
N TRP A 92 -58.15 15.62 31.69
CA TRP A 92 -57.95 15.13 30.33
C TRP A 92 -56.59 15.49 29.73
N SER A 93 -55.92 16.57 30.19
CA SER A 93 -54.55 16.87 29.74
C SER A 93 -53.56 15.75 30.07
N TRP A 94 -53.74 15.03 31.18
CA TRP A 94 -52.89 13.88 31.52
C TRP A 94 -53.08 12.68 30.58
N VAL A 95 -54.25 12.56 29.94
CA VAL A 95 -54.50 11.54 28.92
C VAL A 95 -53.84 11.96 27.62
N TYR A 96 -54.05 13.20 27.18
CA TYR A 96 -53.50 13.72 25.93
C TYR A 96 -51.96 13.83 25.94
N GLU A 97 -51.35 14.14 27.08
CA GLU A 97 -49.89 14.12 27.26
C GLU A 97 -49.33 12.70 27.04
N VAL A 98 -49.99 11.67 27.60
CA VAL A 98 -49.58 10.28 27.39
C VAL A 98 -49.88 9.83 25.95
N ASP A 99 -50.98 10.28 25.33
CA ASP A 99 -51.26 10.03 23.92
C ASP A 99 -50.18 10.60 23.00
N GLN A 100 -49.69 11.81 23.29
CA GLN A 100 -48.55 12.39 22.58
C GLN A 100 -47.29 11.52 22.77
N GLN A 101 -46.99 11.08 23.99
CA GLN A 101 -45.85 10.20 24.26
C GLN A 101 -45.97 8.84 23.55
N ILE A 102 -47.18 8.27 23.46
CA ILE A 102 -47.48 7.05 22.70
C ILE A 102 -47.22 7.27 21.20
N GLU A 103 -47.64 8.39 20.63
CA GLU A 103 -47.40 8.72 19.22
C GLU A 103 -45.89 8.89 18.94
N GLU A 104 -45.19 9.65 19.79
CA GLU A 104 -43.73 9.80 19.71
C GLU A 104 -43.01 8.44 19.80
N GLN A 105 -43.44 7.58 20.71
CA GLN A 105 -42.90 6.24 20.86
C GLN A 105 -43.26 5.34 19.68
N THR A 106 -44.44 5.48 19.10
CA THR A 106 -44.87 4.76 17.89
C THR A 106 -43.96 5.08 16.72
N VAL A 107 -43.67 6.37 16.50
CA VAL A 107 -42.74 6.82 15.45
C VAL A 107 -41.33 6.29 15.70
N LYS A 108 -40.84 6.31 16.94
CA LYS A 108 -39.53 5.73 17.30
C LYS A 108 -39.49 4.22 17.02
N LEU A 109 -40.54 3.50 17.41
CA LEU A 109 -40.64 2.05 17.26
C LEU A 109 -40.74 1.65 15.78
N GLN A 110 -41.49 2.39 14.95
CA GLN A 110 -41.50 2.19 13.49
C GLN A 110 -40.10 2.37 12.88
N LYS A 111 -39.38 3.44 13.26
CA LYS A 111 -38.00 3.68 12.80
C LYS A 111 -37.07 2.53 13.22
N LEU A 112 -37.16 2.06 14.46
CA LEU A 112 -36.35 0.94 14.96
C LEU A 112 -36.71 -0.38 14.26
N LYS A 113 -37.99 -0.68 14.08
CA LYS A 113 -38.45 -1.87 13.36
C LYS A 113 -38.02 -1.86 11.90
N GLY A 114 -37.89 -0.70 11.26
CA GLY A 114 -37.33 -0.58 9.91
C GLY A 114 -35.82 -0.92 9.81
N ARG A 115 -35.07 -0.86 10.92
CA ARG A 115 -33.64 -1.20 10.93
C ARG A 115 -33.37 -2.70 10.90
N ALA A 116 -34.29 -3.50 11.43
CA ALA A 116 -34.19 -4.96 11.41
C ALA A 116 -34.18 -5.53 9.98
N PRO A 117 -35.15 -5.26 9.08
CA PRO A 117 -35.12 -5.78 7.72
C PRO A 117 -33.92 -5.24 6.94
N ALA A 118 -33.49 -4.00 7.16
CA ALA A 118 -32.28 -3.47 6.52
C ALA A 118 -31.00 -4.21 6.95
N CYS A 119 -30.86 -4.57 8.24
CA CYS A 119 -29.75 -5.39 8.70
C CYS A 119 -29.85 -6.82 8.16
N GLN A 120 -31.04 -7.41 8.18
CA GLN A 120 -31.28 -8.76 7.67
C GLN A 120 -30.94 -8.87 6.18
N GLU A 121 -31.35 -7.88 5.38
CA GLU A 121 -31.07 -7.85 3.96
C GLU A 121 -29.56 -7.79 3.67
N ARG A 122 -28.75 -7.13 4.52
CA ARG A 122 -27.28 -7.15 4.39
C ARG A 122 -26.69 -8.52 4.75
N ILE A 123 -27.23 -9.18 5.79
CA ILE A 123 -26.83 -10.55 6.16
C ILE A 123 -27.15 -11.53 5.03
N ASP A 124 -28.34 -11.42 4.43
CA ASP A 124 -28.79 -12.29 3.34
C ASP A 124 -27.95 -12.09 2.08
N ARG A 125 -27.71 -10.82 1.70
CA ARG A 125 -26.82 -10.48 0.57
C ARG A 125 -25.43 -11.08 0.76
N ASN A 126 -24.82 -10.91 1.94
CA ASN A 126 -23.49 -11.45 2.21
C ASN A 126 -23.51 -12.98 2.26
N THR A 127 -24.59 -13.60 2.73
CA THR A 127 -24.75 -15.07 2.69
C THR A 127 -24.73 -15.59 1.24
N VAL A 128 -25.46 -14.92 0.33
CA VAL A 128 -25.44 -15.29 -1.10
C VAL A 128 -24.05 -15.10 -1.72
N VAL A 129 -23.33 -14.04 -1.35
CA VAL A 129 -21.95 -13.80 -1.81
C VAL A 129 -21.01 -14.89 -1.30
N ILE A 130 -21.09 -15.23 0.00
CA ILE A 130 -20.32 -16.31 0.62
C ILE A 130 -20.56 -17.63 -0.10
N ASP A 131 -21.82 -17.99 -0.39
CA ASP A 131 -22.14 -19.24 -1.08
C ASP A 131 -21.57 -19.30 -2.50
N LYS A 132 -21.57 -18.17 -3.22
CA LYS A 132 -20.94 -18.07 -4.54
C LYS A 132 -19.43 -18.22 -4.45
N LEU A 133 -18.79 -17.50 -3.53
CA LEU A 133 -17.34 -17.56 -3.31
C LEU A 133 -16.89 -18.95 -2.84
N LYS A 134 -17.69 -19.66 -2.03
CA LYS A 134 -17.41 -21.05 -1.64
C LYS A 134 -17.45 -22.01 -2.83
N LYS A 135 -18.39 -21.83 -3.76
CA LYS A 135 -18.43 -22.63 -5.00
C LYS A 135 -17.22 -22.34 -5.89
N GLU A 136 -16.90 -21.06 -6.07
CA GLU A 136 -15.71 -20.63 -6.83
C GLU A 136 -14.42 -21.17 -6.20
N LEU A 137 -14.32 -21.14 -4.86
CA LEU A 137 -13.18 -21.69 -4.13
C LEU A 137 -13.00 -23.18 -4.43
N ILE A 138 -14.07 -23.98 -4.36
CA ILE A 138 -14.02 -25.42 -4.66
C ILE A 138 -13.54 -25.67 -6.10
N GLU A 139 -14.07 -24.93 -7.08
CA GLU A 139 -13.67 -25.04 -8.48
C GLU A 139 -12.18 -24.71 -8.68
N LYS A 140 -11.70 -23.64 -8.05
CA LYS A 140 -10.28 -23.23 -8.11
C LYS A 140 -9.37 -24.23 -7.40
N GLU A 141 -9.79 -24.80 -6.26
CA GLU A 141 -9.05 -25.86 -5.57
C GLU A 141 -8.94 -27.14 -6.40
N GLU A 142 -10.00 -27.52 -7.11
CA GLU A 142 -10.00 -28.67 -8.01
C GLU A 142 -9.09 -28.44 -9.22
N ASN A 143 -9.14 -27.25 -9.83
CA ASN A 143 -8.22 -26.87 -10.90
C ASN A 143 -6.76 -26.95 -10.44
N LEU A 144 -6.43 -26.36 -9.28
CA LEU A 144 -5.08 -26.43 -8.71
C LEU A 144 -4.65 -27.88 -8.42
N ARG A 145 -5.55 -28.71 -7.89
CA ARG A 145 -5.28 -30.13 -7.64
C ARG A 145 -4.96 -30.88 -8.93
N SER A 146 -5.68 -30.58 -10.02
CA SER A 146 -5.42 -31.15 -11.34
C SER A 146 -4.03 -30.75 -11.88
N LEU A 147 -3.64 -29.48 -11.71
CA LEU A 147 -2.33 -28.96 -12.10
C LEU A 147 -1.19 -29.59 -11.29
N VAL A 148 -1.37 -29.75 -9.97
CA VAL A 148 -0.40 -30.47 -9.12
C VAL A 148 -0.26 -31.94 -9.54
N GLY A 149 -1.36 -32.57 -9.97
CA GLY A 149 -1.34 -33.90 -10.57
C GLY A 149 -0.43 -33.97 -11.79
N LYS A 150 -0.61 -33.05 -12.75
CA LYS A 150 0.24 -32.94 -13.94
C LYS A 150 1.71 -32.71 -13.60
N THR A 151 2.02 -31.82 -12.63
CA THR A 151 3.40 -31.60 -12.17
C THR A 151 4.10 -32.87 -11.71
N ARG A 152 3.35 -33.80 -11.09
CA ARG A 152 3.92 -35.08 -10.69
C ARG A 152 4.30 -35.93 -11.91
N GLU A 153 3.45 -35.95 -12.93
CA GLU A 153 3.71 -36.66 -14.20
C GLU A 153 4.90 -36.04 -14.94
N GLU A 154 4.95 -34.71 -15.04
CA GLU A 154 6.08 -33.97 -15.61
C GLU A 154 7.39 -34.27 -14.89
N ASN A 155 7.40 -34.30 -13.56
CA ASN A 155 8.59 -34.66 -12.78
C ASN A 155 9.04 -36.10 -13.00
N ASN A 156 8.10 -37.03 -13.18
CA ASN A 156 8.44 -38.42 -13.52
C ASN A 156 9.03 -38.49 -14.93
N MET A 157 8.45 -37.76 -15.89
CA MET A 157 8.96 -37.68 -17.26
C MET A 157 10.35 -37.03 -17.30
N LYS A 158 10.57 -35.95 -16.55
CA LYS A 158 11.87 -35.29 -16.38
C LYS A 158 12.95 -36.29 -15.97
N LYS A 159 12.70 -37.05 -14.89
CA LYS A 159 13.64 -38.09 -14.41
C LYS A 159 13.88 -39.18 -15.46
N SER A 160 12.84 -39.59 -16.19
CA SER A 160 12.98 -40.57 -17.27
C SER A 160 13.87 -40.02 -18.40
N MET A 161 13.69 -38.76 -18.81
CA MET A 161 14.52 -38.12 -19.83
C MET A 161 15.97 -37.91 -19.37
N GLU A 162 16.20 -37.51 -18.12
CA GLU A 162 17.53 -37.40 -17.53
C GLU A 162 18.26 -38.76 -17.53
N ASN A 163 17.58 -39.84 -17.16
CA ASN A 163 18.11 -41.21 -17.23
C ASN A 163 18.44 -41.62 -18.67
N ASN A 164 17.55 -41.34 -19.62
CA ASN A 164 17.78 -41.63 -21.05
C ASN A 164 19.00 -40.89 -21.60
N ILE A 165 19.23 -39.63 -21.19
CA ILE A 165 20.43 -38.88 -21.54
C ILE A 165 21.67 -39.52 -20.91
N ALA A 166 21.61 -39.89 -19.63
CA ALA A 166 22.73 -40.52 -18.92
C ALA A 166 23.14 -41.85 -19.58
N GLU A 167 22.18 -42.68 -19.99
CA GLU A 167 22.44 -43.92 -20.73
C GLU A 167 23.08 -43.66 -22.11
N ALA A 168 22.63 -42.62 -22.81
CA ALA A 168 23.20 -42.22 -24.10
C ALA A 168 24.65 -41.77 -23.96
N VAL A 169 24.94 -40.91 -22.98
CA VAL A 169 26.29 -40.42 -22.67
C VAL A 169 27.20 -41.58 -22.23
N LYS A 170 26.68 -42.53 -21.45
CA LYS A 170 27.45 -43.72 -21.08
C LYS A 170 27.87 -44.53 -22.30
N ARG A 171 26.98 -44.74 -23.27
CA ARG A 171 27.29 -45.44 -24.53
C ARG A 171 28.32 -44.67 -25.37
N GLU A 172 28.23 -43.35 -25.40
CA GLU A 172 29.21 -42.49 -26.07
C GLU A 172 30.61 -42.67 -25.46
N ILE A 173 30.73 -42.58 -24.14
CA ILE A 173 31.99 -42.78 -23.40
C ILE A 173 32.57 -44.19 -23.63
N GLU A 174 31.73 -45.23 -23.63
CA GLU A 174 32.17 -46.61 -23.89
C GLU A 174 32.75 -46.78 -25.31
N LEU A 175 32.12 -46.16 -26.31
CA LEU A 175 32.60 -46.15 -27.70
C LEU A 175 33.89 -45.34 -27.86
N GLU A 176 34.02 -44.23 -27.13
CA GLU A 176 35.22 -43.39 -27.12
C GLU A 176 36.42 -44.14 -26.52
N ALA A 177 36.21 -44.86 -25.41
CA ALA A 177 37.23 -45.74 -24.84
C ALA A 177 37.58 -46.94 -25.74
N GLU A 178 36.61 -47.49 -26.50
CA GLU A 178 36.88 -48.52 -27.51
C GLU A 178 37.71 -47.96 -28.68
N HIS A 179 37.39 -46.74 -29.12
CA HIS A 179 38.13 -46.04 -30.15
C HIS A 179 39.59 -45.80 -29.75
N GLU A 180 39.84 -45.25 -28.56
CA GLU A 180 41.19 -45.00 -28.04
C GLU A 180 42.02 -46.29 -27.97
N ARG A 181 41.44 -47.38 -27.48
CA ARG A 181 42.09 -48.70 -27.45
C ARG A 181 42.42 -49.20 -28.86
N GLY A 182 41.49 -49.04 -29.80
CA GLY A 182 41.71 -49.39 -31.21
C GLY A 182 42.84 -48.58 -31.85
N ALA A 183 42.87 -47.27 -31.61
CA ALA A 183 43.90 -46.36 -32.11
C ALA A 183 45.29 -46.73 -31.55
N HIS A 184 45.41 -46.98 -30.25
CA HIS A 184 46.67 -47.44 -29.65
C HIS A 184 47.16 -48.79 -30.19
N MET A 185 46.24 -49.74 -30.41
CA MET A 185 46.58 -51.04 -30.99
C MET A 185 47.02 -50.93 -32.45
N LEU A 186 46.45 -49.99 -33.21
CA LEU A 186 46.90 -49.67 -34.56
C LEU A 186 48.32 -49.09 -34.54
N GLN A 187 48.58 -48.12 -33.66
CA GLN A 187 49.90 -47.51 -33.49
C GLN A 187 50.98 -48.57 -33.17
N ARG A 188 50.69 -49.52 -32.28
CA ARG A 188 51.61 -50.62 -31.95
C ARG A 188 51.90 -51.54 -33.14
N LYS A 189 50.87 -51.85 -33.95
CA LYS A 189 51.03 -52.67 -35.17
C LYS A 189 51.84 -51.95 -36.24
N ASN A 190 51.58 -50.67 -36.43
CA ASN A 190 52.36 -49.82 -37.32
C ASN A 190 53.85 -49.76 -36.89
N GLY A 191 54.11 -49.67 -35.58
CA GLY A 191 55.46 -49.78 -35.03
C GLY A 191 56.16 -51.11 -35.33
N ARG A 192 55.46 -52.25 -35.21
CA ARG A 192 56.00 -53.58 -35.55
C ARG A 192 56.25 -53.75 -37.05
N LEU A 193 55.35 -53.24 -37.90
CA LEU A 193 55.55 -53.23 -39.34
C LEU A 193 56.85 -52.48 -39.70
N ASN A 194 57.05 -51.30 -39.12
CA ASN A 194 58.27 -50.51 -39.33
C ASN A 194 59.54 -51.26 -38.89
N GLN A 195 59.48 -52.03 -37.79
CA GLN A 195 60.59 -52.86 -37.32
C GLN A 195 60.90 -54.03 -38.27
N LEU A 196 59.88 -54.77 -38.72
CA LEU A 196 60.07 -55.88 -39.67
C LEU A 196 60.61 -55.39 -41.01
N GLN A 197 60.10 -54.23 -41.48
CA GLN A 197 60.64 -53.58 -42.68
C GLN A 197 62.09 -53.14 -42.51
N ALA A 198 62.50 -52.70 -41.31
CA ALA A 198 63.90 -52.39 -41.02
C ALA A 198 64.78 -53.65 -41.00
N GLN A 199 64.33 -54.74 -40.37
CA GLN A 199 65.04 -56.01 -40.35
C GLN A 199 65.22 -56.61 -41.75
N LEU A 200 64.20 -56.52 -42.62
CA LEU A 200 64.33 -56.94 -44.02
C LEU A 200 65.41 -56.13 -44.75
N ARG A 201 65.46 -54.81 -44.52
CA ARG A 201 66.50 -53.94 -45.09
C ARG A 201 67.91 -54.34 -44.62
N ASP A 202 68.06 -54.64 -43.33
CA ASP A 202 69.34 -55.01 -42.73
C ASP A 202 69.82 -56.39 -43.22
N PHE A 203 68.91 -57.37 -43.38
CA PHE A 203 69.20 -58.71 -43.89
C PHE A 203 69.60 -58.68 -45.38
N GLN A 204 68.91 -57.84 -46.17
CA GLN A 204 69.24 -57.59 -47.57
C GLN A 204 70.59 -56.87 -47.71
N MET A 205 70.97 -55.98 -46.78
CA MET A 205 72.27 -55.30 -46.77
C MET A 205 73.44 -56.22 -46.40
N GLN A 206 73.26 -57.17 -45.47
CA GLN A 206 74.34 -58.10 -45.08
C GLN A 206 74.70 -59.11 -46.19
N HIS A 207 73.72 -59.56 -46.98
CA HIS A 207 73.95 -60.55 -48.03
C HIS A 207 74.56 -59.98 -49.33
N MET A 208 74.46 -58.66 -49.52
CA MET A 208 74.98 -57.96 -50.69
C MET A 208 76.52 -57.82 -50.65
N GLN A 209 77.15 -58.02 -49.49
CA GLN A 209 78.61 -57.96 -49.28
C GLN A 209 79.40 -59.15 -49.87
N SER A 210 78.78 -60.14 -50.53
CA SER A 210 79.44 -61.38 -50.98
C SER A 210 79.28 -61.76 -52.47
N THR A 211 78.96 -60.83 -53.38
CA THR A 211 79.06 -61.15 -54.83
C THR A 211 79.50 -59.96 -55.66
N GLN A 212 80.50 -60.22 -56.51
CA GLN A 212 81.50 -59.27 -56.98
C GLN A 212 81.11 -58.56 -58.29
N ALA A 213 81.44 -57.27 -58.29
CA ALA A 213 81.77 -56.36 -59.40
C ALA A 213 80.67 -55.75 -60.29
N GLU A 214 79.51 -56.37 -60.55
CA GLU A 214 78.38 -55.65 -61.20
C GLU A 214 77.32 -55.17 -60.19
N ALA A 215 77.21 -55.83 -59.03
CA ALA A 215 76.39 -55.37 -57.89
C ALA A 215 76.94 -54.07 -57.25
N SER A 216 78.24 -53.80 -57.32
CA SER A 216 78.86 -52.67 -56.60
C SER A 216 78.42 -51.28 -57.08
N GLN A 217 77.98 -51.15 -58.34
CA GLN A 217 77.47 -49.87 -58.85
C GLN A 217 75.99 -49.68 -58.47
N MET A 218 75.16 -50.71 -58.65
CA MET A 218 73.74 -50.69 -58.29
C MET A 218 73.53 -50.64 -56.76
N GLU A 219 74.40 -51.29 -55.99
CA GLU A 219 74.45 -51.27 -54.52
C GLU A 219 74.96 -49.93 -53.99
N LYS A 220 75.95 -49.29 -54.63
CA LYS A 220 76.32 -47.90 -54.32
C LYS A 220 75.14 -46.97 -54.58
N ASP A 221 74.40 -47.18 -55.66
CA ASP A 221 73.21 -46.38 -55.96
C ASP A 221 72.09 -46.64 -54.92
N MET A 222 71.86 -47.90 -54.51
CA MET A 222 70.91 -48.25 -53.45
C MET A 222 71.34 -47.75 -52.06
N GLN A 223 72.62 -47.83 -51.70
CA GLN A 223 73.16 -47.26 -50.46
C GLN A 223 73.08 -45.74 -50.47
N ASN A 224 73.31 -45.09 -51.62
CA ASN A 224 73.13 -43.65 -51.77
C ASN A 224 71.65 -43.26 -51.62
N ILE A 225 70.71 -44.01 -52.22
CA ILE A 225 69.26 -43.80 -52.02
C ILE A 225 68.88 -44.05 -50.56
N GLN A 226 69.43 -45.08 -49.89
CA GLN A 226 69.17 -45.36 -48.48
C GLN A 226 69.74 -44.27 -47.56
N GLN A 227 70.95 -43.76 -47.82
CA GLN A 227 71.52 -42.61 -47.09
C GLN A 227 70.69 -41.34 -47.30
N GLN A 228 70.15 -41.13 -48.51
CA GLN A 228 69.22 -40.05 -48.80
C GLN A 228 67.89 -40.23 -48.05
N ILE A 229 67.37 -41.46 -47.94
CA ILE A 229 66.19 -41.79 -47.14
C ILE A 229 66.47 -41.51 -45.67
N ASP A 230 67.56 -42.02 -45.09
CA ASP A 230 67.88 -41.84 -43.68
C ASP A 230 68.07 -40.35 -43.35
N HIS A 231 68.69 -39.58 -44.26
CA HIS A 231 68.83 -38.13 -44.14
C HIS A 231 67.46 -37.42 -44.18
N LEU A 232 66.61 -37.74 -45.16
CA LEU A 232 65.26 -37.19 -45.28
C LEU A 232 64.37 -37.59 -44.09
N GLN A 233 64.50 -38.82 -43.60
CA GLN A 233 63.73 -39.36 -42.47
C GLN A 233 64.15 -38.70 -41.16
N SER A 234 65.45 -38.43 -40.98
CA SER A 234 65.96 -37.61 -39.87
C SER A 234 65.44 -36.18 -39.95
N ASN A 235 65.43 -35.56 -41.14
CA ASN A 235 64.92 -34.19 -41.31
C ASN A 235 63.39 -34.11 -41.06
N VAL A 236 62.60 -35.06 -41.57
CA VAL A 236 61.15 -35.14 -41.30
C VAL A 236 60.87 -35.35 -39.82
N THR A 237 61.64 -36.21 -39.15
CA THR A 237 61.48 -36.44 -37.70
C THR A 237 61.77 -35.17 -36.90
N ARG A 238 62.88 -34.48 -37.22
CA ARG A 238 63.22 -33.19 -36.59
C ARG A 238 62.13 -32.14 -36.83
N LEU A 239 61.64 -31.98 -38.06
CA LEU A 239 60.59 -31.01 -38.38
C LEU A 239 59.26 -31.35 -37.68
N ARG A 240 58.97 -32.64 -37.46
CA ARG A 240 57.81 -33.10 -36.71
C ARG A 240 57.96 -32.87 -35.20
N GLU A 241 59.16 -33.03 -34.65
CA GLU A 241 59.47 -32.67 -33.26
C GLU A 241 59.34 -31.16 -33.04
N ASP A 242 59.90 -30.34 -33.93
CA ASP A 242 59.75 -28.88 -33.91
C ASP A 242 58.26 -28.48 -33.95
N GLU A 243 57.45 -29.10 -34.80
CA GLU A 243 56.01 -28.86 -34.87
C GLU A 243 55.28 -29.25 -33.58
N ASN A 244 55.64 -30.38 -32.98
CA ASN A 244 55.07 -30.83 -31.70
C ASN A 244 55.45 -29.89 -30.56
N GLU A 245 56.68 -29.37 -30.55
CA GLU A 245 57.14 -28.39 -29.56
C GLU A 245 56.37 -27.06 -29.71
N PHE A 246 56.28 -26.51 -30.93
CA PHE A 246 55.55 -25.27 -31.17
C PHE A 246 54.04 -25.42 -30.89
N THR A 247 53.44 -26.57 -31.18
CA THR A 247 52.01 -26.81 -30.88
C THR A 247 51.75 -26.93 -29.37
N ALA A 248 52.66 -27.55 -28.62
CA ALA A 248 52.59 -27.58 -27.16
C ALA A 248 52.72 -26.16 -26.56
N GLU A 249 53.68 -25.36 -27.04
CA GLU A 249 53.89 -23.97 -26.61
C GLU A 249 52.66 -23.09 -26.94
N LEU A 250 52.11 -23.24 -28.13
CA LEU A 250 50.88 -22.56 -28.57
C LEU A 250 49.70 -22.90 -27.65
N SER A 251 49.55 -24.18 -27.27
CA SER A 251 48.48 -24.59 -26.35
C SER A 251 48.60 -23.92 -24.97
N GLY A 252 49.82 -23.70 -24.47
CA GLY A 252 50.10 -22.97 -23.24
C GLY A 252 49.71 -21.49 -23.34
N ILE A 253 50.14 -20.82 -24.41
CA ILE A 253 49.82 -19.41 -24.66
C ILE A 253 48.32 -19.18 -24.82
N VAL A 254 47.61 -20.07 -25.52
CA VAL A 254 46.14 -19.98 -25.68
C VAL A 254 45.43 -20.07 -24.33
N LYS A 255 45.89 -20.95 -23.42
CA LYS A 255 45.34 -21.01 -22.04
C LYS A 255 45.59 -19.70 -21.30
N SER A 256 46.82 -19.18 -21.32
CA SER A 256 47.15 -17.90 -20.68
C SER A 256 46.35 -16.71 -21.22
N ILE A 257 46.09 -16.65 -22.53
CA ILE A 257 45.24 -15.62 -23.14
C ILE A 257 43.80 -15.71 -22.63
N ASN A 258 43.26 -16.93 -22.50
CA ASN A 258 41.90 -17.15 -22.01
C ASN A 258 41.76 -16.74 -20.54
N ASP A 259 42.73 -17.06 -19.69
CA ASP A 259 42.70 -16.70 -18.27
C ASP A 259 42.81 -15.18 -18.07
N ILE A 260 43.75 -14.53 -18.76
CA ILE A 260 43.86 -13.06 -18.75
C ILE A 260 42.57 -12.40 -19.28
N SER A 261 41.91 -12.99 -20.29
CA SER A 261 40.65 -12.47 -20.82
C SER A 261 39.50 -12.56 -19.81
N LYS A 262 39.44 -13.63 -19.01
CA LYS A 262 38.46 -13.75 -17.93
C LYS A 262 38.69 -12.70 -16.85
N GLU A 263 39.94 -12.49 -16.43
CA GLU A 263 40.30 -11.47 -15.44
C GLU A 263 39.95 -10.06 -15.90
N ILE A 264 40.23 -9.71 -17.17
CA ILE A 264 39.86 -8.42 -17.77
C ILE A 264 38.34 -8.24 -17.73
N ALA A 265 37.57 -9.25 -18.15
CA ALA A 265 36.11 -9.18 -18.17
C ALA A 265 35.51 -8.99 -16.77
N GLU A 266 36.07 -9.64 -15.75
CA GLU A 266 35.63 -9.47 -14.35
C GLU A 266 35.93 -8.06 -13.83
N ASN A 267 37.14 -7.57 -14.08
CA ASN A 267 37.56 -6.23 -13.67
C ASN A 267 36.75 -5.13 -14.39
N ASP A 268 36.47 -5.28 -15.68
CA ASP A 268 35.61 -4.36 -16.44
C ASP A 268 34.18 -4.31 -15.87
N ARG A 269 33.63 -5.46 -15.44
CA ARG A 269 32.32 -5.51 -14.77
C ARG A 269 32.35 -4.73 -13.45
N ARG A 270 33.38 -4.94 -12.61
CA ARG A 270 33.56 -4.18 -11.36
C ARG A 270 33.68 -2.68 -11.63
N THR A 271 34.52 -2.27 -12.59
CA THR A 271 34.68 -0.85 -12.94
C THR A 271 33.37 -0.23 -13.42
N LYS A 272 32.58 -0.93 -14.26
CA LYS A 272 31.26 -0.45 -14.69
C LYS A 272 30.31 -0.27 -13.51
N GLN A 273 30.28 -1.21 -12.58
CA GLN A 273 29.45 -1.11 -11.38
C GLN A 273 29.84 0.10 -10.53
N ILE A 274 31.13 0.29 -10.26
CA ILE A 274 31.61 1.42 -9.45
C ILE A 274 31.36 2.75 -10.16
N LYS A 275 31.56 2.83 -11.49
CA LYS A 275 31.26 4.04 -12.27
C LYS A 275 29.76 4.36 -12.29
N SER A 276 28.88 3.36 -12.34
CA SER A 276 27.44 3.57 -12.20
C SER A 276 27.13 4.19 -10.84
N ASN A 277 27.66 3.61 -9.76
CA ASN A 277 27.48 4.12 -8.41
C ASN A 277 27.97 5.57 -8.28
N ILE A 278 29.12 5.90 -8.87
CA ILE A 278 29.66 7.28 -8.88
C ILE A 278 28.76 8.21 -9.70
N ALA A 279 28.29 7.79 -10.88
CA ALA A 279 27.42 8.61 -11.73
C ALA A 279 26.06 8.89 -11.06
N ASP A 280 25.51 7.92 -10.34
CA ASP A 280 24.30 8.08 -9.55
C ASP A 280 24.50 9.11 -8.42
N LEU A 281 25.63 9.01 -7.71
CA LEU A 281 26.02 9.97 -6.67
C LEU A 281 26.30 11.38 -7.22
N GLN A 282 26.91 11.50 -8.40
CA GLN A 282 27.22 12.80 -9.02
C GLN A 282 25.99 13.49 -9.62
N ARG A 283 25.03 12.72 -10.16
CA ARG A 283 23.76 13.28 -10.67
C ARG A 283 22.91 13.88 -9.57
N GLN A 284 23.00 13.36 -8.35
CA GLN A 284 22.35 13.92 -7.16
C GLN A 284 22.88 15.32 -6.78
N GLN A 285 24.10 15.68 -7.22
CA GLN A 285 24.77 16.93 -6.83
C GLN A 285 24.47 18.15 -7.75
N SER A 286 23.91 17.96 -8.95
CA SER A 286 23.96 18.99 -10.01
C SER A 286 22.78 19.96 -10.15
N ASN A 287 21.71 19.87 -9.34
CA ASN A 287 20.55 20.77 -9.46
C ASN A 287 19.75 20.83 -8.15
N THR A 288 19.60 22.01 -7.56
CA THR A 288 19.05 22.26 -6.20
C THR A 288 17.58 21.85 -6.01
N VAL A 289 16.78 21.81 -7.09
CA VAL A 289 15.38 21.31 -7.05
C VAL A 289 15.29 19.80 -7.36
N THR A 290 16.31 19.21 -8.01
CA THR A 290 16.38 17.75 -8.24
C THR A 290 17.09 16.98 -7.13
N ALA A 291 17.74 17.67 -6.18
CA ALA A 291 18.42 17.04 -5.05
C ALA A 291 17.45 16.18 -4.21
N PHE A 292 16.19 16.61 -4.11
CA PHE A 292 15.14 15.93 -3.35
C PHE A 292 14.19 15.14 -4.25
N GLY A 293 14.70 14.11 -4.95
CA GLY A 293 13.89 13.15 -5.71
C GLY A 293 13.83 13.33 -7.25
N GLY A 294 14.68 14.18 -7.83
CA GLY A 294 14.93 14.26 -9.27
C GLY A 294 13.76 14.77 -10.13
N GLN A 295 13.78 14.45 -11.43
CA GLN A 295 12.73 14.84 -12.40
C GLN A 295 11.33 14.31 -12.01
N ARG A 296 11.25 13.27 -11.18
CA ARG A 296 9.99 12.67 -10.72
C ARG A 296 9.25 13.57 -9.74
N VAL A 297 9.99 14.28 -8.88
CA VAL A 297 9.38 15.22 -7.93
C VAL A 297 8.87 16.48 -8.63
N LEU A 298 9.53 16.95 -9.70
CA LEU A 298 9.00 18.03 -10.54
C LEU A 298 7.64 17.66 -11.15
N LYS A 299 7.53 16.46 -11.73
CA LYS A 299 6.24 15.95 -12.26
C LYS A 299 5.19 15.75 -11.17
N LEU A 300 5.62 15.37 -9.96
CA LEU A 300 4.71 15.24 -8.81
C LEU A 300 4.17 16.61 -8.39
N LEU A 301 5.01 17.64 -8.32
CA LEU A 301 4.59 19.01 -8.00
C LEU A 301 3.57 19.54 -9.03
N GLU A 302 3.81 19.32 -10.32
CA GLU A 302 2.84 19.63 -11.39
C GLU A 302 1.50 18.87 -11.20
N SER A 303 1.58 17.59 -10.82
CA SER A 303 0.41 16.74 -10.56
C SER A 303 -0.38 17.20 -9.32
N ILE A 304 0.31 17.64 -8.27
CA ILE A 304 -0.30 18.21 -7.05
C ILE A 304 -1.00 19.52 -7.39
N GLU A 305 -0.33 20.42 -8.13
CA GLU A 305 -0.90 21.70 -8.56
C GLU A 305 -2.16 21.50 -9.42
N THR A 306 -2.15 20.51 -10.31
CA THR A 306 -3.33 20.14 -11.11
C THR A 306 -4.49 19.63 -10.24
N ASN A 307 -4.21 18.93 -9.15
CA ASN A 307 -5.21 18.33 -8.25
C ASN A 307 -5.48 19.16 -6.98
N HIS A 308 -5.05 20.43 -6.91
CA HIS A 308 -5.13 21.26 -5.70
C HIS A 308 -6.53 21.32 -5.05
N LYS A 309 -7.61 21.28 -5.86
CA LYS A 309 -9.01 21.31 -5.37
C LYS A 309 -9.46 20.05 -4.63
N LYS A 310 -8.73 18.93 -4.78
CA LYS A 310 -9.06 17.66 -4.12
C LYS A 310 -8.49 17.57 -2.71
N PHE A 311 -7.46 18.36 -2.43
CA PHE A 311 -6.84 18.45 -1.13
C PHE A 311 -7.63 19.38 -0.22
N GLU A 312 -7.71 19.03 1.07
CA GLU A 312 -8.27 19.91 2.09
C GLU A 312 -7.29 21.03 2.46
N SER A 313 -5.99 20.73 2.46
CA SER A 313 -4.92 21.71 2.50
C SER A 313 -3.77 21.28 1.60
N PRO A 314 -3.08 22.22 0.93
CA PRO A 314 -2.01 21.86 0.01
C PRO A 314 -0.88 21.14 0.76
N PRO A 315 -0.37 20.01 0.23
CA PRO A 315 0.73 19.29 0.85
C PRO A 315 2.00 20.16 0.86
N ILE A 316 2.74 20.13 1.96
CA ILE A 316 4.01 20.85 2.12
C ILE A 316 5.15 19.88 1.81
N GLY A 317 5.89 20.10 0.73
CA GLY A 317 7.06 19.30 0.43
C GLY A 317 7.66 19.54 -0.96
N PRO A 318 8.83 18.95 -1.24
CA PRO A 318 9.66 18.18 -0.32
C PRO A 318 10.22 19.07 0.82
N ILE A 319 10.33 18.55 2.04
CA ILE A 319 10.78 19.30 3.22
C ILE A 319 12.08 20.08 2.97
N GLY A 320 13.03 19.47 2.24
CA GLY A 320 14.31 20.08 1.90
C GLY A 320 14.20 21.40 1.14
N ALA A 321 13.15 21.59 0.32
CA ALA A 321 12.92 22.83 -0.41
C ALA A 321 12.45 24.00 0.47
N HIS A 322 11.95 23.70 1.66
CA HIS A 322 11.46 24.69 2.64
C HIS A 322 12.49 25.03 3.72
N LEU A 323 13.74 24.55 3.58
CA LEU A 323 14.81 24.78 4.54
C LEU A 323 15.88 25.71 3.98
N GLN A 324 16.33 26.62 4.82
CA GLN A 324 17.47 27.50 4.59
C GLN A 324 18.53 27.21 5.66
N LEU A 325 19.79 27.25 5.28
CA LEU A 325 20.91 27.01 6.18
C LEU A 325 21.50 28.35 6.62
N ALA A 326 21.72 28.52 7.93
CA ALA A 326 22.38 29.70 8.48
C ALA A 326 23.86 29.78 8.09
N SER A 327 24.49 28.65 7.79
CA SER A 327 25.88 28.55 7.30
C SER A 327 26.03 27.38 6.34
N GLU A 328 26.61 27.64 5.15
CA GLU A 328 26.86 26.63 4.12
C GLU A 328 27.85 25.54 4.58
N SER A 329 28.69 25.85 5.57
CA SER A 329 29.69 24.93 6.14
C SER A 329 29.09 23.66 6.75
N TRP A 330 27.79 23.66 7.03
CA TRP A 330 27.08 22.53 7.65
C TRP A 330 26.11 21.83 6.70
N SER A 331 26.09 22.22 5.42
CA SER A 331 25.16 21.69 4.42
C SER A 331 25.20 20.17 4.33
N VAL A 332 26.40 19.59 4.18
CA VAL A 332 26.61 18.14 4.06
C VAL A 332 26.20 17.41 5.35
N ALA A 333 26.49 18.01 6.50
CA ALA A 333 26.16 17.45 7.80
C ALA A 333 24.64 17.44 8.06
N VAL A 334 23.94 18.52 7.72
CA VAL A 334 22.47 18.62 7.85
C VAL A 334 21.77 17.68 6.86
N ASP A 335 22.26 17.58 5.63
CA ASP A 335 21.71 16.66 4.62
C ASP A 335 21.79 15.20 5.11
N ARG A 336 22.94 14.78 5.63
CA ARG A 336 23.12 13.44 6.23
C ARG A 336 22.28 13.23 7.49
N ALA A 337 22.14 14.25 8.34
CA ALA A 337 21.44 14.15 9.61
C ALA A 337 19.91 14.06 9.45
N CYS A 338 19.34 14.84 8.52
CA CYS A 338 17.91 14.77 8.19
C CYS A 338 17.59 13.63 7.22
N GLY A 339 18.51 13.26 6.33
CA GLY A 339 18.42 12.14 5.41
C GLY A 339 17.12 12.15 4.59
N GLY A 340 16.50 10.97 4.42
CA GLY A 340 15.25 10.81 3.67
C GLY A 340 14.02 11.48 4.31
N LEU A 341 14.17 12.25 5.39
CA LEU A 341 13.14 13.16 5.87
C LEU A 341 13.05 14.42 4.99
N LEU A 342 14.16 14.86 4.37
CA LEU A 342 14.17 16.01 3.47
C LEU A 342 13.35 15.76 2.20
N ASP A 343 13.25 14.50 1.76
CA ASP A 343 12.43 14.08 0.62
C ASP A 343 10.93 13.94 0.95
N ALA A 344 10.54 14.08 2.22
CA ALA A 344 9.18 13.80 2.66
C ALA A 344 8.21 14.95 2.33
N PHE A 345 6.94 14.59 2.16
CA PHE A 345 5.83 15.54 2.03
C PHE A 345 4.93 15.47 3.26
N ILE A 346 4.42 16.60 3.69
CA ILE A 346 3.57 16.74 4.88
C ILE A 346 2.14 17.05 4.43
N VAL A 347 1.17 16.30 4.95
CA VAL A 347 -0.28 16.47 4.70
C VAL A 347 -1.02 16.64 6.02
N THR A 348 -2.18 17.29 6.00
CA THR A 348 -2.98 17.53 7.21
C THR A 348 -3.78 16.29 7.65
N CYS A 349 -4.34 15.54 6.71
CA CYS A 349 -5.27 14.45 7.01
C CYS A 349 -5.01 13.18 6.18
N TYR A 350 -5.63 12.08 6.59
CA TYR A 350 -5.49 10.78 5.93
C TYR A 350 -6.11 10.76 4.52
N LYS A 351 -7.13 11.59 4.28
CA LYS A 351 -7.71 11.78 2.94
C LYS A 351 -6.69 12.39 1.97
N ASP A 352 -6.00 13.45 2.40
CA ASP A 352 -4.96 14.11 1.60
C ASP A 352 -3.75 13.20 1.37
N LEU A 353 -3.42 12.31 2.32
CA LEU A 353 -2.43 11.26 2.11
C LEU A 353 -2.78 10.35 0.93
N HIS A 354 -4.05 9.92 0.82
CA HIS A 354 -4.50 9.08 -0.30
C HIS A 354 -4.44 9.82 -1.63
N VAL A 355 -4.90 11.08 -1.67
CA VAL A 355 -4.85 11.90 -2.89
C VAL A 355 -3.41 12.12 -3.34
N LEU A 356 -2.49 12.39 -2.40
CA LEU A 356 -1.07 12.56 -2.72
C LEU A 356 -0.43 11.25 -3.21
N ARG A 357 -0.78 10.10 -2.62
CA ARG A 357 -0.34 8.79 -3.12
C ARG A 357 -0.86 8.48 -4.51
N GLU A 358 -2.11 8.83 -4.82
CA GLU A 358 -2.67 8.67 -6.16
C GLU A 358 -1.93 9.56 -7.18
N CYS A 359 -1.62 10.80 -6.81
CA CYS A 359 -0.83 11.71 -7.63
C CYS A 359 0.58 11.16 -7.88
N ALA A 360 1.21 10.56 -6.85
CA ALA A 360 2.53 9.94 -6.94
C ALA A 360 2.54 8.68 -7.82
N SER A 361 1.49 7.85 -7.73
CA SER A 361 1.35 6.65 -8.57
C SER A 361 1.26 7.01 -10.06
N LYS A 362 0.54 8.08 -10.42
CA LYS A 362 0.43 8.56 -11.81
C LYS A 362 1.77 8.95 -12.44
N VAL A 363 2.72 9.41 -11.63
CA VAL A 363 4.06 9.81 -12.08
C VAL A 363 5.13 8.72 -11.86
N ASN A 364 4.70 7.50 -11.50
CA ASN A 364 5.56 6.35 -11.17
C ASN A 364 6.56 6.65 -10.03
N PHE A 365 6.11 7.37 -9.00
CA PHE A 365 6.88 7.71 -7.81
C PHE A 365 6.30 7.00 -6.57
N ASN A 366 6.45 5.68 -6.53
CA ASN A 366 5.76 4.82 -5.55
C ASN A 366 6.40 4.84 -4.14
N ASN A 367 7.65 5.28 -4.01
CA ASN A 367 8.40 5.29 -2.74
C ASN A 367 8.37 6.68 -2.04
N LEU A 368 7.29 7.44 -2.22
CA LEU A 368 7.12 8.75 -1.62
C LEU A 368 6.88 8.64 -0.10
N ARG A 369 7.72 9.29 0.71
CA ARG A 369 7.52 9.42 2.16
C ARG A 369 6.50 10.52 2.45
N ILE A 370 5.38 10.17 3.05
CA ILE A 370 4.31 11.12 3.41
C ILE A 370 4.13 11.11 4.93
N ILE A 371 4.10 12.29 5.53
CA ILE A 371 3.93 12.53 6.97
C ILE A 371 2.59 13.22 7.17
N VAL A 372 1.73 12.64 8.02
CA VAL A 372 0.49 13.30 8.42
C VAL A 372 0.79 14.17 9.63
N TYR A 373 0.59 15.48 9.51
CA TYR A 373 0.83 16.45 10.57
C TYR A 373 -0.23 17.55 10.55
N ASP A 374 -0.73 17.90 11.74
CA ASP A 374 -1.74 18.95 11.89
C ASP A 374 -1.10 20.34 11.74
N PHE A 375 -1.47 21.07 10.69
CA PHE A 375 -0.92 22.40 10.38
C PHE A 375 -1.35 23.48 11.38
N THR A 376 -2.38 23.22 12.19
CA THR A 376 -2.86 24.17 13.20
C THR A 376 -1.98 24.23 14.44
N ARG A 377 -1.05 23.28 14.60
CA ARG A 377 -0.15 23.22 15.76
C ARG A 377 0.83 24.39 15.76
N PRO A 378 0.93 25.16 16.86
CA PRO A 378 1.91 26.23 16.98
C PRO A 378 3.33 25.67 16.99
N ARG A 379 4.32 26.56 16.81
CA ARG A 379 5.74 26.22 16.90
C ARG A 379 6.04 25.55 18.25
N LEU A 380 6.70 24.39 18.20
CA LEU A 380 7.11 23.67 19.42
C LEU A 380 8.14 24.50 20.20
N ILE A 381 7.84 24.74 21.47
CA ILE A 381 8.78 25.34 22.43
C ILE A 381 9.49 24.18 23.13
N ILE A 382 10.78 24.04 22.87
CA ILE A 382 11.60 22.97 23.46
C ILE A 382 12.15 23.50 24.80
N PRO A 383 11.89 22.83 25.94
CA PRO A 383 12.45 23.22 27.22
C PRO A 383 13.98 23.11 27.24
N ASP A 384 14.66 24.05 27.88
CA ASP A 384 16.13 24.09 27.95
C ASP A 384 16.75 22.79 28.49
N GLY A 385 16.07 22.12 29.41
CA GLY A 385 16.49 20.84 29.97
C GLY A 385 16.42 19.64 29.01
N SER A 386 15.79 19.79 27.84
CA SER A 386 15.67 18.77 26.80
C SER A 386 16.68 18.93 25.66
N LEU A 387 17.36 20.08 25.60
CA LEU A 387 18.42 20.32 24.63
C LEU A 387 19.74 19.66 25.10
N PRO A 388 20.61 19.26 24.16
CA PRO A 388 21.99 18.90 24.45
C PRO A 388 22.74 20.02 25.16
N THR A 389 23.41 19.71 26.27
CA THR A 389 24.36 20.64 26.88
C THR A 389 25.68 20.54 26.12
N THR A 390 25.89 21.38 25.12
CA THR A 390 27.10 21.34 24.29
C THR A 390 27.44 22.74 23.79
N GLU A 391 28.72 23.02 23.56
CA GLU A 391 29.20 24.25 22.91
C GLU A 391 29.05 24.20 21.38
N HIS A 392 28.72 23.03 20.84
CA HIS A 392 28.59 22.78 19.41
C HIS A 392 27.14 23.00 18.91
N PRO A 393 26.95 23.50 17.68
CA PRO A 393 25.62 23.74 17.15
C PRO A 393 24.84 22.43 16.94
N THR A 394 23.53 22.48 17.09
CA THR A 394 22.64 21.37 16.72
C THR A 394 22.09 21.57 15.31
N VAL A 395 21.58 20.52 14.69
CA VAL A 395 20.92 20.63 13.38
C VAL A 395 19.80 21.67 13.46
N LEU A 396 19.00 21.66 14.54
CA LEU A 396 17.92 22.63 14.74
C LEU A 396 18.40 24.09 14.83
N SER A 397 19.59 24.35 15.38
CA SER A 397 20.10 25.73 15.51
C SER A 397 20.67 26.28 14.20
N VAL A 398 21.02 25.41 13.25
CA VAL A 398 21.61 25.79 11.96
C VAL A 398 20.58 25.88 10.84
N ILE A 399 19.45 25.17 10.96
CA ILE A 399 18.36 25.24 9.98
C ILE A 399 17.37 26.36 10.29
N GLN A 400 16.86 27.00 9.25
CA GLN A 400 15.84 28.03 9.29
C GLN A 400 14.74 27.68 8.29
N SER A 401 13.48 27.96 8.64
CA SER A 401 12.34 27.80 7.73
C SER A 401 11.27 28.81 8.08
N GLU A 402 10.59 29.32 7.07
CA GLU A 402 9.43 30.20 7.24
C GLU A 402 8.21 29.41 7.77
N ASN A 403 8.17 28.09 7.56
CA ASN A 403 7.05 27.26 7.95
C ASN A 403 7.34 26.49 9.26
N HIS A 404 6.61 26.84 10.34
CA HIS A 404 6.77 26.20 11.64
C HIS A 404 6.40 24.70 11.63
N THR A 405 5.51 24.26 10.74
CA THR A 405 5.16 22.83 10.58
C THR A 405 6.36 22.01 10.14
N VAL A 406 7.16 22.54 9.20
CA VAL A 406 8.39 21.87 8.73
C VAL A 406 9.37 21.69 9.87
N LEU A 407 9.61 22.76 10.64
CA LEU A 407 10.51 22.70 11.79
C LEU A 407 9.98 21.80 12.91
N ASN A 408 8.66 21.73 13.11
CA ASN A 408 8.06 20.83 14.11
C ASN A 408 8.23 19.37 13.70
N VAL A 409 8.03 19.03 12.42
CA VAL A 409 8.25 17.67 11.89
C VAL A 409 9.72 17.25 12.01
N LEU A 410 10.67 18.15 11.77
CA LEU A 410 12.10 17.87 11.94
C LEU A 410 12.49 17.60 13.40
N VAL A 411 11.79 18.21 14.35
CA VAL A 411 11.95 17.92 15.79
C VAL A 411 11.27 16.59 16.13
N ASP A 412 9.99 16.43 15.81
CA ASP A 412 9.19 15.26 16.21
C ASP A 412 9.68 13.95 15.58
N GLN A 413 10.07 13.96 14.30
CA GLN A 413 10.53 12.75 13.58
C GLN A 413 12.04 12.70 13.36
N GLY A 414 12.68 13.85 13.16
CA GLY A 414 14.11 13.94 12.88
C GLY A 414 14.97 14.04 14.14
N HIS A 415 14.40 14.48 15.26
CA HIS A 415 15.12 14.84 16.48
C HIS A 415 16.25 15.84 16.22
N ALA A 416 16.02 16.80 15.32
CA ALA A 416 17.01 17.80 14.91
C ALA A 416 17.60 18.59 16.10
N GLU A 417 16.85 18.68 17.21
CA GLU A 417 17.27 19.33 18.46
C GLU A 417 18.32 18.52 19.23
N ARG A 418 18.45 17.22 18.95
CA ARG A 418 19.38 16.29 19.63
C ARG A 418 20.52 15.79 18.75
N GLN A 419 20.61 16.29 17.52
CA GLN A 419 21.68 16.00 16.57
C GLN A 419 22.72 17.10 16.62
N VAL A 420 23.95 16.79 17.05
CA VAL A 420 25.03 17.76 17.27
C VAL A 420 26.01 17.74 16.09
N LEU A 421 26.48 18.92 15.69
CA LEU A 421 27.37 19.11 14.55
C LEU A 421 28.76 19.55 15.02
N VAL A 422 29.80 18.80 14.65
CA VAL A 422 31.21 19.06 15.02
C VAL A 422 32.09 19.21 13.79
N LYS A 423 33.17 19.98 13.88
CA LYS A 423 34.08 20.16 12.73
C LYS A 423 34.99 18.94 12.55
N ASP A 424 35.64 18.52 13.63
CA ASP A 424 36.68 17.49 13.60
C ASP A 424 36.18 16.13 14.11
N TYR A 425 36.62 15.05 13.47
CA TYR A 425 36.25 13.67 13.79
C TYR A 425 36.64 13.27 15.22
N GLU A 426 37.84 13.63 15.67
CA GLU A 426 38.33 13.32 17.03
C GLU A 426 37.49 14.01 18.11
N VAL A 427 37.07 15.26 17.87
CA VAL A 427 36.19 16.01 18.78
C VAL A 427 34.84 15.31 18.89
N GLY A 428 34.27 14.89 17.76
CA GLY A 428 33.01 14.15 17.76
C GLY A 428 33.10 12.78 18.45
N LYS A 429 34.22 12.08 18.30
CA LYS A 429 34.45 10.78 18.95
C LYS A 429 34.47 10.93 20.47
N SER A 430 35.17 11.92 21.01
CA SER A 430 35.17 12.18 22.45
C SER A 430 33.80 12.63 22.97
N LEU A 431 33.05 13.44 22.21
CA LEU A 431 31.67 13.83 22.54
C LEU A 431 30.65 12.68 22.51
N ALA A 432 30.87 11.69 21.63
CA ALA A 432 29.97 10.55 21.50
C ALA A 432 30.26 9.43 22.50
N PHE A 433 31.53 9.21 22.86
CA PHE A 433 31.96 8.04 23.62
C PHE A 433 32.56 8.34 25.01
N ASP A 434 33.26 9.46 25.19
CA ASP A 434 34.00 9.76 26.43
C ASP A 434 33.19 10.66 27.38
N ASP A 435 32.56 11.71 26.86
CA ASP A 435 31.68 12.61 27.60
C ASP A 435 30.22 12.24 27.35
N ARG A 436 29.58 11.48 28.25
CA ARG A 436 28.14 11.18 28.18
C ARG A 436 27.30 12.42 28.52
N MET A 437 27.31 13.38 27.60
CA MET A 437 26.53 14.60 27.65
C MET A 437 25.04 14.27 27.56
N ARG A 438 24.23 14.97 28.35
CA ARG A 438 22.79 14.69 28.42
C ARG A 438 22.12 15.06 27.09
N ASN A 439 21.14 14.25 26.69
CA ASN A 439 20.23 14.48 25.57
C ASN A 439 20.83 14.48 24.15
N ILE A 440 22.10 14.14 23.94
CA ILE A 440 22.63 13.90 22.58
C ILE A 440 22.10 12.57 22.03
N LYS A 441 21.62 12.56 20.79
CA LYS A 441 21.21 11.34 20.07
C LYS A 441 22.28 10.89 19.07
N GLU A 442 22.78 11.82 18.27
CA GLU A 442 23.73 11.55 17.18
C GLU A 442 24.69 12.73 17.00
N VAL A 443 25.91 12.45 16.57
CA VAL A 443 26.93 13.46 16.26
C VAL A 443 27.38 13.29 14.80
N TYR A 444 27.40 14.39 14.05
CA TYR A 444 27.80 14.46 12.66
C TYR A 444 28.99 15.40 12.50
N THR A 445 30.00 14.97 11.73
CA THR A 445 31.11 15.85 11.34
C THR A 445 30.67 16.84 10.25
N SER A 446 31.45 17.91 10.03
CA SER A 446 31.18 18.87 8.96
C SER A 446 31.19 18.24 7.55
N ASP A 447 31.93 17.15 7.37
CA ASP A 447 31.95 16.33 6.14
C ASP A 447 30.76 15.35 6.04
N GLY A 448 29.88 15.34 7.04
CA GLY A 448 28.66 14.55 7.07
C GLY A 448 28.83 13.11 7.53
N ASP A 449 30.00 12.74 8.08
CA ASP A 449 30.18 11.42 8.65
C ASP A 449 29.47 11.31 9.99
N LYS A 450 28.52 10.36 10.03
CA LYS A 450 27.94 9.90 11.30
C LYS A 450 29.03 9.15 12.03
N ILE A 451 29.23 9.46 13.31
CA ILE A 451 30.19 8.73 14.16
C ILE A 451 29.60 7.35 14.53
N SER A 452 29.54 6.52 13.50
CA SER A 452 29.32 5.07 13.41
C SER A 452 29.58 4.72 11.94
N LEU A 453 30.84 4.37 11.63
CA LEU A 453 31.43 3.95 10.35
C LEU A 453 31.33 4.94 9.16
N GLY A 454 32.51 5.38 8.72
CA GLY A 454 32.71 6.35 7.64
C GLY A 454 33.08 5.78 6.26
N GLU A 455 33.36 6.74 5.37
CA GLU A 455 34.21 6.69 4.17
C GLU A 455 33.88 5.69 3.04
N LYS A 456 32.67 5.75 2.47
CA LYS A 456 32.33 4.93 1.29
C LYS A 456 32.75 5.52 -0.06
N ILE A 457 32.86 6.85 -0.19
CA ILE A 457 32.87 7.49 -1.53
C ILE A 457 34.28 7.75 -2.07
N ALA A 458 35.24 8.12 -1.21
CA ALA A 458 36.64 8.31 -1.61
C ALA A 458 37.32 6.97 -1.95
N GLU A 459 37.02 5.92 -1.17
CA GLU A 459 37.50 4.55 -1.43
C GLU A 459 37.06 4.04 -2.80
N LEU A 460 35.78 4.20 -3.16
CA LEU A 460 35.24 3.72 -4.44
C LEU A 460 35.90 4.40 -5.65
N LYS A 461 36.32 5.66 -5.54
CA LYS A 461 37.05 6.33 -6.62
C LYS A 461 38.48 5.78 -6.78
N ASN A 462 39.22 5.63 -5.68
CA ASN A 462 40.57 5.07 -5.71
C ASN A 462 40.57 3.59 -6.16
N GLU A 463 39.56 2.83 -5.76
CA GLU A 463 39.39 1.44 -6.17
C GLU A 463 39.11 1.32 -7.68
N ALA A 464 38.24 2.17 -8.23
CA ALA A 464 37.95 2.19 -9.67
C ALA A 464 39.20 2.50 -10.50
N GLU A 465 39.99 3.49 -10.09
CA GLU A 465 41.23 3.88 -10.78
C GLU A 465 42.33 2.81 -10.66
N GLY A 466 42.39 2.11 -9.52
CA GLY A 466 43.28 0.98 -9.30
C GLY A 466 42.96 -0.19 -10.24
N ILE A 467 41.69 -0.59 -10.30
CA ILE A 467 41.23 -1.68 -11.18
C ILE A 467 41.45 -1.32 -12.66
N GLN A 468 41.20 -0.07 -13.05
CA GLN A 468 41.38 0.40 -14.42
C GLN A 468 42.86 0.31 -14.86
N ARG A 469 43.82 0.62 -13.98
CA ARG A 469 45.26 0.44 -14.27
C ARG A 469 45.61 -1.03 -14.49
N THR A 470 45.11 -1.93 -13.66
CA THR A 470 45.32 -3.37 -13.79
C THR A 470 44.77 -3.91 -15.12
N VAL A 471 43.59 -3.43 -15.56
CA VAL A 471 43.00 -3.81 -16.85
C VAL A 471 43.88 -3.38 -18.03
N VAL A 472 44.46 -2.18 -17.98
CA VAL A 472 45.36 -1.69 -19.04
C VAL A 472 46.64 -2.54 -19.11
N GLU A 473 47.23 -2.86 -17.96
CA GLU A 473 48.42 -3.70 -17.89
C GLU A 473 48.16 -5.12 -18.42
N LYS A 474 47.05 -5.73 -18.00
CA LYS A 474 46.62 -7.07 -18.46
C LYS A 474 46.27 -7.09 -19.95
N ASN A 475 45.68 -6.01 -20.48
CA ASN A 475 45.48 -5.85 -21.93
C ASN A 475 46.81 -5.77 -22.70
N GLY A 476 47.81 -5.08 -22.14
CA GLY A 476 49.17 -5.08 -22.70
C GLY A 476 49.80 -6.48 -22.74
N GLN A 477 49.68 -7.23 -21.65
CA GLN A 477 50.14 -8.63 -21.58
C GLN A 477 49.42 -9.52 -22.59
N LYS A 478 48.09 -9.41 -22.69
CA LYS A 478 47.28 -10.14 -23.67
C LYS A 478 47.71 -9.81 -25.11
N SER A 479 47.95 -8.54 -25.43
CA SER A 479 48.39 -8.14 -26.77
C SER A 479 49.74 -8.75 -27.15
N LYS A 480 50.66 -8.89 -26.17
CA LYS A 480 51.94 -9.55 -26.38
C LYS A 480 51.77 -11.04 -26.66
N LEU A 481 50.99 -11.74 -25.84
CA LEU A 481 50.69 -13.17 -26.03
C LEU A 481 49.95 -13.47 -27.33
N VAL A 482 49.06 -12.57 -27.78
CA VAL A 482 48.38 -12.72 -29.08
C VAL A 482 49.37 -12.62 -30.25
N LYS A 483 50.40 -11.78 -30.12
CA LYS A 483 51.48 -11.70 -31.10
C LYS A 483 52.33 -12.97 -31.08
N ASP A 484 52.71 -13.44 -29.90
CA ASP A 484 53.47 -14.68 -29.71
C ASP A 484 52.70 -15.90 -30.27
N ARG A 485 51.37 -15.94 -30.11
CA ARG A 485 50.49 -16.93 -30.74
C ARG A 485 50.59 -16.88 -32.26
N CYS A 486 50.48 -15.69 -32.86
CA CYS A 486 50.54 -15.53 -34.32
C CYS A 486 51.91 -15.96 -34.87
N ASP A 487 52.99 -15.64 -34.16
CA ASP A 487 54.35 -16.02 -34.54
C ASP A 487 54.53 -17.55 -34.46
N LEU A 488 53.95 -18.21 -33.45
CA LEU A 488 53.97 -19.68 -33.34
C LEU A 488 53.07 -20.37 -34.38
N GLU A 489 51.89 -19.82 -34.67
CA GLU A 489 51.03 -20.31 -35.76
C GLU A 489 51.77 -20.27 -37.10
N GLN A 490 52.53 -19.19 -37.35
CA GLN A 490 53.38 -19.06 -38.54
C GLN A 490 54.53 -20.08 -38.53
N LYS A 491 55.22 -20.27 -37.40
CA LYS A 491 56.28 -21.28 -37.28
C LYS A 491 55.76 -22.71 -37.52
N ILE A 492 54.57 -23.04 -36.99
CA ILE A 492 53.91 -24.33 -37.24
C ILE A 492 53.58 -24.48 -38.73
N ALA A 493 53.03 -23.43 -39.37
CA ALA A 493 52.74 -23.45 -40.79
C ALA A 493 54.01 -23.60 -41.65
N ASP A 494 55.10 -22.91 -41.29
CA ASP A 494 56.39 -23.00 -41.97
C ASP A 494 57.03 -24.38 -41.79
N SER A 495 56.96 -24.96 -40.58
CA SER A 495 57.41 -26.34 -40.33
C SER A 495 56.60 -27.35 -41.13
N LYS A 496 55.27 -27.23 -41.19
CA LYS A 496 54.40 -28.06 -42.04
C LYS A 496 54.75 -27.92 -43.52
N ARG A 497 54.93 -26.69 -44.01
CA ARG A 497 55.26 -26.40 -45.40
C ARG A 497 56.63 -26.94 -45.81
N LYS A 498 57.59 -27.04 -44.89
CA LYS A 498 58.89 -27.68 -45.11
C LYS A 498 58.79 -29.21 -45.00
N ARG A 499 57.98 -29.70 -44.07
CA ARG A 499 57.80 -31.14 -43.81
C ARG A 499 57.08 -31.85 -44.96
N GLU A 500 56.00 -31.30 -45.49
CA GLU A 500 55.21 -31.90 -46.58
C GLU A 500 56.02 -32.28 -47.85
N PRO A 501 56.85 -31.39 -48.43
CA PRO A 501 57.68 -31.77 -49.58
C PRO A 501 58.81 -32.73 -49.20
N GLU A 502 59.33 -32.68 -47.98
CA GLU A 502 60.31 -33.66 -47.50
C GLU A 502 59.68 -35.04 -47.27
N GLU A 503 58.45 -35.11 -46.75
CA GLU A 503 57.64 -36.33 -46.61
C GLU A 503 57.32 -36.90 -48.00
N TYR A 504 56.95 -36.06 -48.98
CA TYR A 504 56.72 -36.48 -50.36
C TYR A 504 58.00 -36.97 -51.04
N CYS A 505 59.13 -36.25 -50.88
CA CYS A 505 60.43 -36.67 -51.40
C CYS A 505 60.90 -37.97 -50.75
N LEU A 506 60.67 -38.14 -49.44
CA LEU A 506 60.95 -39.35 -48.69
C LEU A 506 60.11 -40.52 -49.24
N GLU A 507 58.80 -40.33 -49.42
CA GLU A 507 57.90 -41.36 -49.97
C GLU A 507 58.30 -41.74 -51.40
N LYS A 508 58.66 -40.76 -52.23
CA LYS A 508 59.18 -41.00 -53.57
C LYS A 508 60.52 -41.74 -53.55
N LYS A 509 61.45 -41.40 -52.65
CA LYS A 509 62.74 -42.07 -52.51
C LYS A 509 62.60 -43.48 -51.96
N ILE A 510 61.66 -43.71 -51.04
CA ILE A 510 61.28 -45.04 -50.57
C ILE A 510 60.75 -45.88 -51.74
N LEU A 511 59.90 -45.30 -52.60
CA LEU A 511 59.41 -45.97 -53.80
C LEU A 511 60.54 -46.24 -54.81
N GLU A 512 61.44 -45.29 -55.06
CA GLU A 512 62.63 -45.46 -55.90
C GLU A 512 63.56 -46.55 -55.36
N LEU A 513 63.71 -46.65 -54.04
CA LEU A 513 64.47 -47.72 -53.40
C LEU A 513 63.76 -49.08 -53.58
N ASP A 514 62.44 -49.14 -53.42
CA ASP A 514 61.66 -50.36 -53.61
C ASP A 514 61.66 -50.82 -55.08
N ASP A 515 61.67 -49.88 -56.03
CA ASP A 515 61.82 -50.16 -57.47
C ASP A 515 63.25 -50.61 -57.82
N ALA A 516 64.28 -49.95 -57.27
CA ALA A 516 65.67 -50.36 -57.43
C ALA A 516 65.93 -51.75 -56.81
N LYS A 517 65.32 -52.05 -55.66
CA LYS A 517 65.33 -53.38 -55.03
C LYS A 517 64.65 -54.43 -55.89
N ARG A 518 63.50 -54.10 -56.50
CA ARG A 518 62.80 -55.01 -57.43
C ARG A 518 63.62 -55.27 -58.69
N ALA A 519 64.22 -54.24 -59.28
CA ALA A 519 65.10 -54.37 -60.45
C ALA A 519 66.39 -55.15 -60.12
N PHE A 520 66.97 -54.93 -58.94
CA PHE A 520 68.09 -55.71 -58.42
C PHE A 520 67.71 -57.18 -58.19
N ALA A 521 66.53 -57.45 -57.61
CA ALA A 521 66.01 -58.80 -57.42
C ALA A 521 65.69 -59.52 -58.75
N GLU A 522 65.24 -58.80 -59.78
CA GLU A 522 65.02 -59.34 -61.13
C GLU A 522 66.34 -59.65 -61.86
N SER A 523 67.38 -58.82 -61.68
CA SER A 523 68.72 -59.03 -62.25
C SER A 523 69.52 -60.11 -61.52
N ASN A 524 69.24 -60.34 -60.23
CA ASN A 524 69.95 -61.30 -59.38
C ASN A 524 69.20 -62.64 -59.22
N ARG A 525 68.36 -63.01 -60.20
CA ARG A 525 67.60 -64.28 -60.24
C ARG A 525 68.46 -65.56 -60.20
N TYR A 526 69.79 -65.45 -60.20
CA TYR A 526 70.73 -66.56 -59.98
C TYR A 526 71.48 -66.40 -58.65
N GLY A 527 70.75 -66.47 -57.54
CA GLY A 527 71.34 -66.44 -56.20
C GLY A 527 70.31 -66.27 -55.09
N ALA A 528 69.20 -67.02 -55.13
CA ALA A 528 68.17 -66.93 -54.12
C ALA A 528 68.68 -67.47 -52.77
N VAL A 529 68.71 -66.61 -51.75
CA VAL A 529 68.58 -67.03 -50.35
C VAL A 529 67.13 -66.76 -49.95
N ASP A 530 66.57 -67.71 -49.22
CA ASP A 530 65.15 -67.78 -48.86
C ASP A 530 64.77 -66.71 -47.82
N ASN A 531 64.36 -65.51 -48.29
CA ASN A 531 63.77 -64.44 -47.47
C ASN A 531 62.23 -64.48 -47.45
N THR A 532 61.62 -65.55 -47.98
CA THR A 532 60.16 -65.65 -48.17
C THR A 532 59.40 -65.49 -46.85
N GLU A 533 59.95 -65.97 -45.74
CA GLU A 533 59.31 -65.94 -44.42
C GLU A 533 59.14 -64.51 -43.87
N LEU A 534 60.16 -63.64 -44.02
CA LEU A 534 60.11 -62.25 -43.52
C LEU A 534 59.20 -61.36 -44.39
N GLU A 535 59.18 -61.60 -45.71
CA GLU A 535 58.27 -60.92 -46.64
C GLU A 535 56.82 -61.33 -46.42
N GLU A 536 56.57 -62.61 -46.13
CA GLU A 536 55.25 -63.08 -45.69
C GLU A 536 54.81 -62.43 -44.39
N ASP A 537 55.70 -62.29 -43.41
CA ASP A 537 55.38 -61.67 -42.11
C ASP A 537 55.06 -60.17 -42.23
N ILE A 538 55.77 -59.44 -43.10
CA ILE A 538 55.42 -58.04 -43.45
C ILE A 538 54.05 -57.97 -44.11
N LYS A 539 53.74 -58.89 -45.03
CA LYS A 539 52.44 -58.95 -45.71
C LYS A 539 51.31 -59.28 -44.72
N LYS A 540 51.52 -60.23 -43.80
CA LYS A 540 50.60 -60.56 -42.71
C LYS A 540 50.34 -59.34 -41.83
N GLU A 541 51.38 -58.62 -41.41
CA GLU A 541 51.23 -57.46 -40.52
C GLU A 541 50.54 -56.26 -41.22
N LYS A 542 50.80 -56.02 -42.52
CA LYS A 542 50.07 -55.03 -43.34
C LYS A 542 48.59 -55.35 -43.44
N ASN A 543 48.23 -56.61 -43.68
CA ASN A 543 46.82 -57.02 -43.74
C ASN A 543 46.12 -56.78 -42.38
N ILE A 544 46.79 -57.09 -41.27
CA ILE A 544 46.28 -56.84 -39.92
C ILE A 544 46.06 -55.33 -39.65
N ILE A 545 46.93 -54.46 -40.18
CA ILE A 545 46.76 -52.99 -40.06
C ILE A 545 45.53 -52.54 -40.83
N VAL A 546 45.38 -52.94 -42.10
CA VAL A 546 44.22 -52.57 -42.93
C VAL A 546 42.90 -53.05 -42.29
N GLU A 547 42.86 -54.27 -41.77
CA GLU A 547 41.68 -54.79 -41.05
C GLU A 547 41.36 -53.96 -39.80
N ARG A 548 42.38 -53.53 -39.05
CA ARG A 548 42.18 -52.71 -37.86
C ARG A 548 41.77 -51.27 -38.17
N GLU A 549 42.27 -50.69 -39.26
CA GLU A 549 41.83 -49.36 -39.74
C GLU A 549 40.34 -49.40 -40.12
N LEU A 550 39.90 -50.46 -40.79
CA LEU A 550 38.48 -50.68 -41.10
C LEU A 550 37.63 -50.79 -39.83
N LEU A 551 38.10 -51.52 -38.82
CA LEU A 551 37.41 -51.63 -37.52
C LEU A 551 37.35 -50.27 -36.80
N LEU A 552 38.44 -49.51 -36.78
CA LEU A 552 38.50 -48.20 -36.15
C LEU A 552 37.58 -47.18 -36.85
N ASN A 553 37.52 -47.19 -38.19
CA ASN A 553 36.56 -46.40 -38.96
C ASN A 553 35.12 -46.78 -38.64
N LYS A 554 34.83 -48.07 -38.47
CA LYS A 554 33.50 -48.53 -38.04
C LYS A 554 33.15 -48.02 -36.63
N ILE A 555 34.10 -47.99 -35.69
CA ILE A 555 33.90 -47.41 -34.36
C ILE A 555 33.66 -45.90 -34.44
N ASN A 556 34.44 -45.17 -35.25
CA ASN A 556 34.25 -43.73 -35.50
C ASN A 556 32.83 -43.39 -35.98
N THR A 557 32.29 -44.18 -36.93
CA THR A 557 30.91 -43.96 -37.40
C THR A 557 29.86 -44.18 -36.32
N LYS A 558 30.08 -45.17 -35.42
CA LYS A 558 29.20 -45.41 -34.28
C LYS A 558 29.30 -44.29 -33.25
N LEU A 559 30.51 -43.77 -32.98
CA LEU A 559 30.73 -42.66 -32.07
C LEU A 559 30.03 -41.39 -32.57
N ALA A 560 30.19 -41.04 -33.85
CA ALA A 560 29.49 -39.91 -34.45
C ALA A 560 27.95 -40.06 -34.47
N ALA A 561 27.44 -41.30 -34.47
CA ALA A 561 26.01 -41.57 -34.30
C ALA A 561 25.57 -41.39 -32.83
N ALA A 562 26.36 -41.89 -31.88
CA ALA A 562 26.10 -41.75 -30.44
C ALA A 562 26.13 -40.28 -29.98
N SER A 563 27.09 -39.48 -30.46
CA SER A 563 27.16 -38.04 -30.14
C SER A 563 25.95 -37.27 -30.67
N ARG A 564 25.45 -37.62 -31.87
CA ARG A 564 24.19 -37.06 -32.39
C ARG A 564 23.01 -37.46 -31.52
N GLU A 565 22.93 -38.73 -31.15
CA GLU A 565 21.87 -39.26 -30.29
C GLU A 565 21.81 -38.56 -28.91
N VAL A 566 22.97 -38.21 -28.34
CA VAL A 566 23.07 -37.42 -27.10
C VAL A 566 22.57 -36.00 -27.30
N ASN A 567 22.97 -35.34 -28.39
CA ASN A 567 22.54 -33.98 -28.70
C ASN A 567 21.02 -33.91 -28.95
N ASP A 568 20.47 -34.83 -29.74
CA ASP A 568 19.03 -34.90 -30.03
C ASP A 568 18.21 -35.08 -28.74
N ARG A 569 18.67 -35.96 -27.82
CA ARG A 569 18.02 -36.13 -26.52
C ARG A 569 18.12 -34.90 -25.62
N ARG A 570 19.25 -34.20 -25.63
CA ARG A 570 19.42 -32.94 -24.87
C ARG A 570 18.51 -31.84 -25.39
N GLU A 571 18.34 -31.74 -26.70
CA GLU A 571 17.43 -30.77 -27.33
C GLU A 571 15.96 -31.08 -27.03
N ALA A 572 15.56 -32.36 -27.11
CA ALA A 572 14.23 -32.80 -26.70
C ALA A 572 13.95 -32.49 -25.21
N TYR A 573 14.92 -32.74 -24.33
CA TYR A 573 14.82 -32.40 -22.91
C TYR A 573 14.69 -30.90 -22.68
N LYS A 574 15.45 -30.08 -23.40
CA LYS A 574 15.35 -28.63 -23.33
C LYS A 574 13.95 -28.15 -23.72
N THR A 575 13.43 -28.63 -24.84
CA THR A 575 12.08 -28.29 -25.33
C THR A 575 11.00 -28.68 -24.32
N PHE A 576 11.13 -29.86 -23.70
CA PHE A 576 10.25 -30.30 -22.62
C PHE A 576 10.33 -29.38 -21.39
N MET A 577 11.54 -29.01 -20.95
CA MET A 577 11.72 -28.11 -19.81
C MET A 577 11.16 -26.71 -20.06
N ASP A 578 11.24 -26.20 -21.29
CA ASP A 578 10.65 -24.91 -21.66
C ASP A 578 9.11 -24.97 -21.52
N SER A 579 8.46 -26.08 -21.93
CA SER A 579 7.03 -26.32 -21.72
C SER A 579 6.65 -26.39 -20.23
N VAL A 580 7.43 -27.11 -19.42
CA VAL A 580 7.18 -27.24 -17.96
C VAL A 580 7.30 -25.88 -17.25
N ASN A 581 8.19 -25.01 -17.72
CA ASN A 581 8.34 -23.67 -17.16
C ASN A 581 7.11 -22.79 -17.44
N GLU A 582 6.49 -22.92 -18.61
CA GLU A 582 5.24 -22.23 -18.95
C GLU A 582 4.08 -22.70 -18.07
N GLU A 583 3.88 -24.03 -17.94
CA GLU A 583 2.85 -24.60 -17.06
C GLU A 583 3.08 -24.26 -15.58
N THR A 584 4.34 -24.08 -15.16
CA THR A 584 4.69 -23.61 -13.82
C THR A 584 4.19 -22.18 -13.57
N GLY A 585 4.22 -21.31 -14.58
CA GLY A 585 3.65 -19.97 -14.54
C GLY A 585 2.14 -20.00 -14.34
N ASP A 586 1.43 -20.83 -15.12
CA ASP A 586 -0.02 -21.00 -15.01
C ASP A 586 -0.43 -21.49 -13.61
N ARG A 587 0.35 -22.39 -13.01
CA ARG A 587 0.11 -22.86 -11.64
C ARG A 587 0.26 -21.76 -10.61
N ILE A 588 1.27 -20.89 -10.74
CA ILE A 588 1.45 -19.75 -9.83
C ILE A 588 0.25 -18.81 -9.95
N SER A 589 -0.17 -18.49 -11.18
CA SER A 589 -1.35 -17.67 -11.44
C SER A 589 -2.62 -18.28 -10.83
N ALA A 590 -2.85 -19.58 -11.01
CA ALA A 590 -3.99 -20.28 -10.43
C ALA A 590 -3.98 -20.27 -8.89
N ASN A 591 -2.79 -20.36 -8.28
CA ASN A 591 -2.63 -20.25 -6.83
C ASN A 591 -2.94 -18.84 -6.31
N ASP A 592 -2.48 -17.81 -7.01
CA ASP A 592 -2.75 -16.40 -6.65
C ASP A 592 -4.24 -16.08 -6.77
N GLU A 593 -4.91 -16.59 -7.80
CA GLU A 593 -6.37 -16.48 -7.95
C GLU A 593 -7.12 -17.16 -6.79
N LEU A 594 -6.67 -18.35 -6.37
CA LEU A 594 -7.26 -19.07 -5.24
C LEU A 594 -7.13 -18.27 -3.94
N GLU A 595 -5.95 -17.72 -3.66
CA GLU A 595 -5.72 -16.87 -2.47
C GLU A 595 -6.58 -15.60 -2.51
N LEU A 596 -6.77 -14.99 -3.68
CA LEU A 596 -7.66 -13.83 -3.83
C LEU A 596 -9.12 -14.20 -3.49
N VAL A 597 -9.60 -15.37 -3.91
CA VAL A 597 -10.95 -15.84 -3.60
C VAL A 597 -11.10 -16.10 -2.10
N LYS A 598 -10.10 -16.70 -1.44
CA LYS A 598 -10.08 -16.88 0.03
C LYS A 598 -10.18 -15.55 0.77
N HIS A 599 -9.38 -14.56 0.39
CA HIS A 599 -9.44 -13.23 1.01
C HIS A 599 -10.80 -12.55 0.84
N LYS A 600 -11.43 -12.67 -0.33
CA LYS A 600 -12.79 -12.16 -0.56
C LYS A 600 -13.81 -12.89 0.29
N LEU A 601 -13.66 -14.20 0.46
CA LEU A 601 -14.53 -15.03 1.29
C LEU A 601 -14.44 -14.60 2.77
N ASP A 602 -13.22 -14.46 3.30
CA ASP A 602 -13.00 -14.01 4.67
C ASP A 602 -13.59 -12.62 4.92
N ALA A 603 -13.41 -11.69 3.98
CA ALA A 603 -13.98 -10.34 4.08
C ALA A 603 -15.52 -10.37 4.12
N ALA A 604 -16.15 -11.19 3.28
CA ALA A 604 -17.60 -11.34 3.25
C ALA A 604 -18.14 -12.01 4.53
N GLU A 605 -17.44 -13.01 5.06
CA GLU A 605 -17.76 -13.66 6.34
C GLU A 605 -17.64 -12.68 7.52
N GLN A 606 -16.61 -11.85 7.55
CA GLN A 606 -16.45 -10.79 8.56
C GLN A 606 -17.57 -9.74 8.48
N GLU A 607 -17.95 -9.29 7.28
CA GLU A 607 -19.04 -8.33 7.13
C GLU A 607 -20.38 -8.94 7.57
N LYS A 608 -20.65 -10.21 7.20
CA LYS A 608 -21.82 -10.94 7.69
C LYS A 608 -21.84 -11.00 9.22
N ALA A 609 -20.75 -11.45 9.83
CA ALA A 609 -20.62 -11.56 11.29
C ALA A 609 -20.81 -10.20 11.99
N HIS A 610 -20.32 -9.11 11.40
CA HIS A 610 -20.54 -7.75 11.91
C HIS A 610 -22.04 -7.40 11.94
N TYR A 611 -22.79 -7.68 10.86
CA TYR A 611 -24.23 -7.38 10.82
C TYR A 611 -25.06 -8.32 11.71
N GLU A 612 -24.69 -9.60 11.81
CA GLU A 612 -25.31 -10.54 12.76
C GLU A 612 -25.07 -10.09 14.22
N GLY A 613 -23.84 -9.66 14.53
CA GLY A 613 -23.49 -9.05 15.80
C GLY A 613 -24.27 -7.76 16.07
N LEU A 614 -24.41 -6.88 15.07
CA LEU A 614 -25.18 -5.64 15.19
C LEU A 614 -26.68 -5.92 15.44
N MET A 615 -27.24 -6.90 14.74
CA MET A 615 -28.63 -7.32 14.89
C MET A 615 -28.89 -7.81 16.32
N THR A 616 -28.06 -8.71 16.80
CA THR A 616 -28.20 -9.36 18.12
C THR A 616 -27.93 -8.40 19.29
N THR A 617 -26.91 -7.55 19.18
CA THR A 617 -26.47 -6.71 20.31
C THR A 617 -27.15 -5.35 20.39
N LYS A 618 -27.57 -4.76 19.26
CA LYS A 618 -28.11 -3.39 19.23
C LYS A 618 -29.54 -3.31 18.73
N VAL A 619 -29.86 -3.95 17.61
CA VAL A 619 -31.15 -3.75 16.94
C VAL A 619 -32.29 -4.44 17.69
N LEU A 620 -32.19 -5.75 17.94
CA LEU A 620 -33.23 -6.51 18.62
C LEU A 620 -33.46 -6.04 20.08
N PRO A 621 -32.41 -5.80 20.90
CA PRO A 621 -32.62 -5.29 22.25
C PRO A 621 -33.29 -3.91 22.29
N ALA A 622 -32.91 -3.00 21.39
CA ALA A 622 -33.51 -1.67 21.32
C ALA A 622 -35.00 -1.73 20.93
N ILE A 623 -35.38 -2.61 20.00
CA ILE A 623 -36.79 -2.83 19.65
C ILE A 623 -37.55 -3.36 20.87
N LYS A 624 -37.01 -4.37 21.56
CA LYS A 624 -37.66 -4.98 22.73
C LYS A 624 -37.84 -3.98 23.87
N MET A 625 -36.85 -3.12 24.13
CA MET A 625 -36.96 -2.05 25.12
C MET A 625 -38.03 -1.03 24.73
N ALA A 626 -38.03 -0.57 23.47
CA ALA A 626 -39.04 0.38 22.99
C ALA A 626 -40.46 -0.19 23.02
N GLU A 627 -40.63 -1.49 22.75
CA GLU A 627 -41.90 -2.21 22.87
C GLU A 627 -42.38 -2.31 24.33
N ALA A 628 -41.47 -2.54 25.28
CA ALA A 628 -41.81 -2.54 26.70
C ALA A 628 -42.26 -1.14 27.17
N GLU A 629 -41.50 -0.09 26.83
CA GLU A 629 -41.88 1.30 27.13
C GLU A 629 -43.23 1.68 26.52
N TYR A 630 -43.51 1.22 25.29
CA TYR A 630 -44.80 1.45 24.63
C TYR A 630 -45.94 0.76 25.39
N ALA A 631 -45.75 -0.47 25.86
CA ALA A 631 -46.74 -1.19 26.67
C ALA A 631 -47.00 -0.48 28.01
N ASP A 632 -45.96 0.02 28.68
CA ASP A 632 -46.07 0.78 29.92
C ASP A 632 -46.87 2.09 29.71
N LEU A 633 -46.61 2.81 28.61
CA LEU A 633 -47.38 4.02 28.25
C LEU A 633 -48.84 3.70 27.94
N GLN A 634 -49.14 2.60 27.24
CA GLN A 634 -50.52 2.17 27.01
C GLN A 634 -51.26 1.88 28.32
N GLN A 635 -50.60 1.24 29.28
CA GLN A 635 -51.16 0.99 30.61
C GLN A 635 -51.40 2.31 31.36
N LEU A 636 -50.42 3.22 31.35
CA LEU A 636 -50.55 4.54 31.98
C LEU A 636 -51.70 5.36 31.37
N ARG A 637 -51.87 5.31 30.04
CA ARG A 637 -52.99 5.94 29.34
C ARG A 637 -54.34 5.41 29.83
N GLN A 638 -54.48 4.09 29.94
CA GLN A 638 -55.71 3.47 30.44
C GLN A 638 -56.03 3.93 31.88
N ASP A 639 -55.03 4.00 32.73
CA ASP A 639 -55.21 4.41 34.13
C ASP A 639 -55.56 5.90 34.24
N ASN A 640 -54.92 6.76 33.43
CA ASN A 640 -55.27 8.18 33.35
C ASN A 640 -56.68 8.38 32.77
N PHE A 641 -57.06 7.62 31.73
CA PHE A 641 -58.39 7.67 31.14
C PHE A 641 -59.48 7.30 32.16
N LYS A 642 -59.27 6.23 32.94
CA LYS A 642 -60.20 5.85 34.02
C LYS A 642 -60.36 6.97 35.04
N LYS A 643 -59.26 7.61 35.45
CA LYS A 643 -59.27 8.73 36.41
C LYS A 643 -59.91 10.00 35.83
N ALA A 644 -59.76 10.27 34.53
CA ALA A 644 -60.34 11.42 33.88
C ALA A 644 -61.86 11.25 33.67
N SER A 645 -62.27 10.04 33.26
CA SER A 645 -63.68 9.69 33.00
C SER A 645 -64.56 9.77 34.24
N THR A 646 -64.01 9.59 35.46
CA THR A 646 -64.76 9.79 36.71
C THR A 646 -65.02 11.27 37.00
N ILE A 647 -64.21 12.18 36.46
CA ILE A 647 -64.37 13.63 36.63
C ILE A 647 -65.31 14.19 35.57
N CYS A 648 -65.15 13.76 34.31
CA CYS A 648 -65.92 14.26 33.17
C CYS A 648 -65.79 13.31 31.97
N PRO A 649 -66.87 12.98 31.25
CA PRO A 649 -66.79 12.16 30.04
C PRO A 649 -66.07 12.90 28.89
N GLU A 650 -65.51 12.15 27.95
CA GLU A 650 -64.73 12.71 26.83
C GLU A 650 -65.55 13.64 25.94
N SER A 651 -66.84 13.33 25.74
CA SER A 651 -67.77 14.14 24.95
C SER A 651 -67.93 15.57 25.47
N ASP A 652 -67.82 15.77 26.79
CA ASP A 652 -67.96 17.09 27.41
C ASP A 652 -66.69 17.93 27.22
N MET A 653 -65.54 17.28 27.01
CA MET A 653 -64.29 17.94 26.68
C MET A 653 -64.26 18.45 25.24
N GLU A 654 -64.87 17.74 24.30
CA GLU A 654 -65.04 18.19 22.92
C GLU A 654 -65.83 19.51 22.86
N ALA A 655 -66.79 19.70 23.78
CA ALA A 655 -67.57 20.94 23.92
C ALA A 655 -66.79 22.11 24.57
N LEU A 656 -65.72 21.84 25.33
CA LEU A 656 -64.97 22.83 26.11
C LEU A 656 -63.86 23.57 25.34
N ASN A 657 -63.76 23.35 24.03
CA ASN A 657 -62.69 23.79 23.12
C ASN A 657 -61.28 23.36 23.58
N ASN A 658 -60.62 22.61 22.69
CA ASN A 658 -59.34 21.90 22.84
C ASN A 658 -58.39 22.41 23.94
N VAL A 659 -57.90 21.45 24.75
CA VAL A 659 -56.79 21.58 25.70
C VAL A 659 -55.42 21.69 25.00
N ALA A 660 -55.41 21.80 23.68
CA ALA A 660 -54.21 21.77 22.86
C ALA A 660 -53.25 22.92 23.25
N GLY A 661 -52.11 22.56 23.84
CA GLY A 661 -50.97 23.45 24.06
C GLY A 661 -50.67 23.81 25.52
N SER A 662 -51.43 23.34 26.51
CA SER A 662 -51.11 23.57 27.93
C SER A 662 -50.73 22.27 28.62
N THR A 663 -49.54 22.21 29.22
CA THR A 663 -49.10 21.01 29.94
C THR A 663 -49.93 20.83 31.23
N PRO A 664 -50.05 19.60 31.74
CA PRO A 664 -50.77 19.34 32.99
C PRO A 664 -50.25 20.20 34.16
N GLU A 665 -48.95 20.51 34.21
CA GLU A 665 -48.33 21.36 35.23
C GLU A 665 -48.79 22.81 35.11
N GLN A 666 -48.91 23.34 33.89
CA GLN A 666 -49.38 24.71 33.64
C GLN A 666 -50.86 24.86 34.04
N LEU A 667 -51.69 23.87 33.72
CA LEU A 667 -53.10 23.85 34.11
C LEU A 667 -53.27 23.69 35.62
N SER A 668 -52.44 22.86 36.26
CA SER A 668 -52.40 22.73 37.73
C SER A 668 -52.02 24.04 38.42
N ALA A 669 -51.00 24.75 37.91
CA ALA A 669 -50.61 26.05 38.43
C ALA A 669 -51.71 27.10 38.26
N LYS A 670 -52.39 27.12 37.10
CA LYS A 670 -53.51 28.03 36.83
C LYS A 670 -54.71 27.75 37.75
N LEU A 671 -55.04 26.47 37.96
CA LEU A 671 -56.10 26.03 38.87
C LEU A 671 -55.81 26.47 40.31
N ASN A 672 -54.57 26.34 40.78
CA ASN A 672 -54.20 26.75 42.13
C ASN A 672 -54.31 28.27 42.34
N ARG A 673 -53.89 29.08 41.35
CA ARG A 673 -54.05 30.54 41.40
C ARG A 673 -55.53 30.94 41.45
N LEU A 674 -56.38 30.26 40.67
CA LEU A 674 -57.80 30.58 40.58
C LEU A 674 -58.57 30.16 41.83
N LYS A 675 -58.19 29.03 42.46
CA LYS A 675 -58.67 28.64 43.81
C LYS A 675 -58.31 29.67 44.88
N GLN A 676 -57.06 30.16 44.89
CA GLN A 676 -56.66 31.20 45.83
C GLN A 676 -57.47 32.49 45.65
N ARG A 677 -57.78 32.86 44.39
CA ARG A 677 -58.62 34.01 44.08
C ARG A 677 -60.06 33.81 44.55
N PHE A 678 -60.63 32.64 44.31
CA PHE A 678 -61.96 32.26 44.81
C PHE A 678 -62.07 32.40 46.33
N ASP A 679 -61.08 31.89 47.07
CA ASP A 679 -61.06 31.98 48.53
C ASP A 679 -60.95 33.44 49.01
N GLN A 680 -60.18 34.28 48.32
CA GLN A 680 -60.04 35.70 48.65
C GLN A 680 -61.33 36.49 48.39
N GLU A 681 -62.01 36.24 47.27
CA GLU A 681 -63.25 36.94 46.91
C GLU A 681 -64.44 36.45 47.72
N SER A 682 -64.50 35.16 48.05
CA SER A 682 -65.50 34.59 48.97
C SER A 682 -65.39 35.22 50.37
N ARG A 683 -64.18 35.43 50.89
CA ARG A 683 -63.94 36.11 52.18
C ARG A 683 -64.30 37.60 52.18
N ARG A 684 -64.33 38.26 51.01
CA ARG A 684 -64.73 39.67 50.88
C ARG A 684 -66.24 39.86 50.76
N THR A 685 -66.96 38.81 50.39
CA THR A 685 -68.40 38.84 50.07
C THR A 685 -69.26 38.36 51.24
N CYS A 686 -68.72 37.44 52.07
CA CYS A 686 -69.21 37.17 53.44
C CYS A 686 -68.90 38.35 54.37
#